data_AF-A0A7Y5CA69-F1
#
_entry.id   AF-A0A7Y5CA69-F1
#
_cell.length_a   1.000
_cell.length_b   1.000
_cell.length_c   1.000
_cell.angle_alpha   90.00
_cell.angle_beta   90.00
_cell.angle_gamma   90.00
#
_symmetry.space_group_name_H-M   'P 1'
#
loop_
_entity.id
_entity.type
_entity.pdbx_description
1 polymer ?
#
loop_
_entity_poly.entity_id
_entity_poly.type
_entity_poly.pdbx_seq_one_letter_code
_entity_poly.pdbx_strand_id
1 'polypeptide(L)'
;MPDTGPLSNERSHNAARNLFRAAFFLGVLAAGSGVGYALWEHIRLPFRNPLNVIGDLARQGFNPANNQVRFAVFVLMPSVLLLVITAVRVRALNRLLFSRESPPDSNDASTIPRALRIAIVVVFVVFSGLVSLTVPTYHASGTFDTFHEGESLGTAVSLEHGKAPYRDVIFLHGLFQDPYRSLLAFKLFGRSIGSVRTLESALKVIGWVLLAAVIFVAFEGDYRLAIPALCILALMQREFSTFFYRHLIDKSYVCYPRLLLIFPPRDVLLMASLLASAALFESSKAAIPKSFAIGPAGFILAFISLGAFAYSIERGLYLSVSFVFAVSTVYYLVNSSRHVRVALVAGCVLGAVAATALLGTLLQGQFGAFIDFVFLTMPRYKELSDGHIYPIAFSPYLRVTIVYAAIVLWMCSRFIGEVYNGGGIMAGLRAFVKQYFIECHLLVISLLYVRNATGRADWEHVAYSLLPISILALVILGKHIARPILAANRSRGVAYAALAALALACLCIADDARRSRHLEANFPYRIADAQFVDSATRETVAYLKSNLGPGESVFTLTSEASWYYLLNQPAPTRFPVLWFATPDIFQREIIEDLKVNNVKYLIYRGKYPLIDDIPHEERYPILMDFVRTHYRPHTAIEGTEIWVRAG
;
A
#
# COMPACT_ATOMS: atom_id res chain seq x y z
N MET A 1 41.09 48.64 8.77
CA MET A 1 41.02 47.24 8.35
C MET A 1 39.96 46.56 9.21
N PRO A 2 38.87 46.01 8.65
CA PRO A 2 37.91 45.27 9.46
C PRO A 2 38.53 43.93 9.83
N ASP A 3 38.63 43.70 11.14
CA ASP A 3 39.15 42.50 11.77
C ASP A 3 38.24 41.31 11.43
N THR A 4 38.62 40.52 10.42
CA THR A 4 37.93 39.27 10.06
C THR A 4 38.30 38.21 11.08
N GLY A 5 37.73 38.37 12.28
CA GLY A 5 37.89 37.49 13.43
C GLY A 5 37.27 36.08 13.26
N PRO A 6 37.24 35.28 14.36
CA PRO A 6 37.21 33.81 14.43
C PRO A 6 36.11 33.03 13.69
N LEU A 7 35.11 33.73 13.13
CA LEU A 7 33.91 33.14 12.51
C LEU A 7 34.18 32.42 11.18
N SER A 8 35.26 32.76 10.47
CA SER A 8 35.64 32.07 9.23
C SER A 8 36.22 30.67 9.50
N ASN A 9 36.97 30.50 10.59
CA ASN A 9 37.58 29.21 10.96
C ASN A 9 36.55 28.20 11.46
N GLU A 10 35.55 28.61 12.24
CA GLU A 10 34.51 27.67 12.74
C GLU A 10 33.62 27.12 11.61
N ARG A 11 33.27 27.95 10.61
CA ARG A 11 32.47 27.50 9.46
C ARG A 11 33.23 26.48 8.61
N SER A 12 34.52 26.71 8.38
CA SER A 12 35.39 25.78 7.64
C SER A 12 35.50 24.42 8.35
N HIS A 13 35.72 24.42 9.67
CA HIS A 13 35.79 23.20 10.47
C HIS A 13 34.47 22.40 10.49
N ASN A 14 33.32 23.07 10.58
CA ASN A 14 32.02 22.39 10.54
C ASN A 14 31.72 21.79 9.15
N ALA A 15 32.07 22.49 8.07
CA ALA A 15 31.90 21.98 6.70
C ALA A 15 32.74 20.71 6.45
N ALA A 16 34.03 20.73 6.84
CA ALA A 16 34.90 19.56 6.73
C ALA A 16 34.39 18.36 7.55
N ARG A 17 33.90 18.61 8.78
CA ARG A 17 33.30 17.56 9.62
C ARG A 17 32.05 16.95 8.97
N ASN A 18 31.18 17.77 8.38
CA ASN A 18 29.96 17.29 7.74
C ASN A 18 30.24 16.51 6.46
N LEU A 19 31.22 16.95 5.66
CA LEU A 19 31.69 16.19 4.50
C LEU A 19 32.26 14.82 4.92
N PHE A 20 33.08 14.79 5.98
CA PHE A 20 33.61 13.53 6.53
C PHE A 20 32.49 12.59 6.99
N ARG A 21 31.50 13.10 7.75
CA ARG A 21 30.34 12.31 8.19
C ARG A 21 29.59 11.72 7.00
N ALA A 22 29.30 12.53 5.99
CA ALA A 22 28.60 12.08 4.79
C ALA A 22 29.38 10.98 4.06
N ALA A 23 30.68 11.20 3.81
CA ALA A 23 31.56 10.21 3.17
C ALA A 23 31.64 8.91 3.98
N PHE A 24 31.74 9.00 5.31
CA PHE A 24 31.76 7.84 6.20
C PHE A 24 30.48 7.01 6.09
N PHE A 25 29.31 7.63 6.21
CA PHE A 25 28.03 6.91 6.13
C PHE A 25 27.77 6.35 4.73
N LEU A 26 28.18 7.04 3.66
CA LEU A 26 28.14 6.51 2.30
C LEU A 26 29.07 5.29 2.14
N GLY A 27 30.26 5.32 2.73
CA GLY A 27 31.18 4.20 2.77
C GLY A 27 30.60 2.98 3.51
N VAL A 28 29.99 3.20 4.68
CA VAL A 28 29.29 2.14 5.44
C VAL A 28 28.11 1.57 4.66
N LEU A 29 27.33 2.43 4.00
CA LEU A 29 26.22 2.00 3.15
C LEU A 29 26.70 1.13 1.99
N ALA A 30 27.73 1.58 1.26
CA ALA A 30 28.28 0.87 0.12
C ALA A 30 28.88 -0.48 0.54
N ALA A 31 29.71 -0.50 1.60
CA ALA A 31 30.31 -1.73 2.12
C ALA A 31 29.27 -2.71 2.63
N GLY A 32 28.33 -2.24 3.47
CA GLY A 32 27.27 -3.08 4.02
C GLY A 32 26.33 -3.63 2.94
N SER A 33 25.96 -2.80 1.95
CA SER A 33 25.13 -3.25 0.82
C SER A 33 25.90 -4.24 -0.08
N GLY A 34 27.20 -4.05 -0.25
CA GLY A 34 28.06 -5.00 -0.97
C GLY A 34 28.10 -6.38 -0.30
N VAL A 35 28.22 -6.42 1.03
CA VAL A 35 28.12 -7.67 1.81
C VAL A 35 26.71 -8.28 1.68
N GLY A 36 25.66 -7.47 1.83
CA GLY A 36 24.28 -7.91 1.66
C GLY A 36 24.02 -8.53 0.28
N TYR A 37 24.55 -7.91 -0.77
CA TYR A 37 24.47 -8.41 -2.15
C TYR A 37 25.22 -9.74 -2.30
N ALA A 38 26.44 -9.84 -1.77
CA ALA A 38 27.25 -11.06 -1.83
C ALA A 38 26.59 -12.25 -1.09
N LEU A 39 25.91 -11.98 0.02
CA LEU A 39 25.19 -13.01 0.79
C LEU A 39 23.85 -13.43 0.16
N TRP A 40 23.29 -12.63 -0.76
CA TRP A 40 21.94 -12.83 -1.28
C TRP A 40 21.68 -14.24 -1.82
N GLU A 41 22.57 -14.73 -2.69
CA GLU A 41 22.42 -16.06 -3.32
C GLU A 41 22.74 -17.24 -2.38
N HIS A 42 23.41 -16.96 -1.27
CA HIS A 42 23.81 -17.95 -0.27
C HIS A 42 22.73 -18.21 0.78
N ILE A 43 21.75 -17.30 0.93
CA ILE A 43 20.61 -17.49 1.84
C ILE A 43 19.58 -18.36 1.13
N ARG A 44 19.45 -19.62 1.57
CA ARG A 44 18.50 -20.61 1.04
C ARG A 44 17.83 -21.37 2.19
N LEU A 45 16.52 -21.21 2.32
CA LEU A 45 15.65 -21.92 3.25
C LEU A 45 15.12 -23.22 2.62
N PRO A 46 14.83 -24.25 3.43
CA PRO A 46 14.32 -25.52 2.92
C PRO A 46 12.93 -25.35 2.28
N PHE A 47 12.75 -25.86 1.08
CA PHE A 47 11.48 -25.80 0.35
C PHE A 47 10.51 -26.91 0.79
N ARG A 48 9.22 -26.58 0.85
CA ARG A 48 8.11 -27.53 1.09
C ARG A 48 6.89 -27.10 0.29
N ASN A 49 6.21 -28.05 -0.33
CA ASN A 49 4.94 -27.84 -1.03
C ASN A 49 3.92 -28.93 -0.64
N PRO A 50 3.43 -28.92 0.61
CA PRO A 50 2.57 -30.01 1.10
C PRO A 50 1.16 -30.03 0.50
N LEU A 51 0.79 -28.99 -0.26
CA LEU A 51 -0.53 -28.84 -0.88
C LEU A 51 -0.49 -29.03 -2.41
N ASN A 52 0.65 -29.48 -2.95
CA ASN A 52 0.88 -29.71 -4.37
C ASN A 52 0.51 -28.51 -5.27
N VAL A 53 0.78 -27.31 -4.78
CA VAL A 53 0.48 -26.07 -5.49
C VAL A 53 1.40 -25.94 -6.68
N ILE A 54 0.84 -25.61 -7.85
CA ILE A 54 1.60 -25.36 -9.07
C ILE A 54 1.61 -23.85 -9.31
N GLY A 55 2.81 -23.28 -9.28
CA GLY A 55 3.10 -21.85 -9.42
C GLY A 55 4.59 -21.65 -9.68
N ASP A 56 5.01 -20.42 -9.99
CA ASP A 56 6.38 -20.12 -10.42
C ASP A 56 7.43 -20.54 -9.35
N LEU A 57 7.24 -20.11 -8.09
CA LEU A 57 8.13 -20.51 -7.00
C LEU A 57 8.14 -22.03 -6.77
N ALA A 58 6.99 -22.68 -6.91
CA ALA A 58 6.85 -24.11 -6.67
C ALA A 58 7.61 -24.93 -7.73
N ARG A 59 7.51 -24.55 -9.02
CA ARG A 59 8.27 -25.17 -10.12
C ARG A 59 9.78 -25.06 -9.91
N GLN A 60 10.23 -23.93 -9.36
CA GLN A 60 11.64 -23.67 -9.09
C GLN A 60 12.14 -24.28 -7.77
N GLY A 61 11.27 -24.90 -6.97
CA GLY A 61 11.63 -25.40 -5.64
C GLY A 61 12.09 -24.27 -4.69
N PHE A 62 11.56 -23.07 -4.86
CA PHE A 62 11.98 -21.88 -4.12
C PHE A 62 11.10 -21.65 -2.90
N ASN A 63 11.70 -21.59 -1.70
CA ASN A 63 10.95 -21.24 -0.49
C ASN A 63 10.55 -19.75 -0.52
N PRO A 64 9.25 -19.39 -0.44
CA PRO A 64 8.80 -18.00 -0.49
C PRO A 64 9.46 -17.07 0.54
N ALA A 65 9.74 -17.58 1.74
CA ALA A 65 10.39 -16.80 2.81
C ALA A 65 11.84 -16.41 2.48
N ASN A 66 12.47 -17.01 1.46
CA ASN A 66 13.80 -16.60 1.01
C ASN A 66 13.84 -15.12 0.64
N ASN A 67 12.85 -14.62 -0.11
CA ASN A 67 12.83 -13.22 -0.53
C ASN A 67 12.82 -12.26 0.67
N GLN A 68 12.01 -12.60 1.68
CA GLN A 68 11.86 -11.79 2.90
C GLN A 68 13.15 -11.79 3.73
N VAL A 69 13.77 -12.96 3.94
CA VAL A 69 15.02 -13.07 4.71
C VAL A 69 16.18 -12.42 3.97
N ARG A 70 16.31 -12.65 2.65
CA ARG A 70 17.35 -12.02 1.81
C ARG A 70 17.24 -10.49 1.85
N PHE A 71 16.02 -9.96 1.68
CA PHE A 71 15.74 -8.54 1.78
C PHE A 71 16.12 -7.98 3.16
N ALA A 72 15.69 -8.64 4.24
CA ALA A 72 16.00 -8.22 5.60
C ALA A 72 17.51 -8.19 5.88
N VAL A 73 18.24 -9.24 5.48
CA VAL A 73 19.71 -9.29 5.65
C VAL A 73 20.38 -8.16 4.88
N PHE A 74 20.00 -7.92 3.63
CA PHE A 74 20.56 -6.83 2.82
C PHE A 74 20.33 -5.47 3.48
N VAL A 75 19.10 -5.17 3.88
CA VAL A 75 18.71 -3.86 4.43
C VAL A 75 19.36 -3.61 5.79
N LEU A 76 19.54 -4.64 6.61
CA LEU A 76 20.14 -4.51 7.94
C LEU A 76 21.67 -4.44 7.91
N MET A 77 22.33 -4.96 6.86
CA MET A 77 23.78 -5.13 6.84
C MET A 77 24.58 -3.83 7.04
N PRO A 78 24.23 -2.69 6.41
CA PRO A 78 24.90 -1.41 6.70
C PRO A 78 24.79 -0.98 8.17
N SER A 79 23.63 -1.18 8.80
CA SER A 79 23.43 -0.85 10.22
C SER A 79 24.21 -1.79 11.13
N VAL A 80 24.29 -3.09 10.80
CA VAL A 80 25.13 -4.05 11.52
C VAL A 80 26.60 -3.63 11.44
N LEU A 81 27.08 -3.26 10.26
CA LEU A 81 28.45 -2.77 10.08
C LEU A 81 28.72 -1.50 10.90
N LEU A 82 27.77 -0.54 10.92
CA LEU A 82 27.88 0.65 11.77
C LEU A 82 27.96 0.27 13.26
N LEU A 83 27.12 -0.65 13.73
CA LEU A 83 27.13 -1.13 15.11
C LEU A 83 28.47 -1.78 15.47
N VAL A 84 29.05 -2.60 14.59
CA VAL A 84 30.37 -3.20 14.79
C VAL A 84 31.44 -2.12 14.90
N ILE A 85 31.48 -1.15 13.97
CA ILE A 85 32.47 -0.06 14.00
C ILE A 85 32.37 0.75 15.29
N THR A 86 31.14 1.07 15.72
CA THR A 86 30.91 1.86 16.95
C THR A 86 31.22 1.07 18.23
N ALA A 87 31.02 -0.25 18.22
CA ALA A 87 31.34 -1.15 19.32
C ALA A 87 32.84 -1.30 19.58
N VAL A 88 33.70 -1.08 18.57
CA VAL A 88 35.17 -1.01 18.73
C VAL A 88 35.61 0.23 19.53
N ARG A 89 34.68 1.15 19.87
CA ARG A 89 34.87 2.27 20.82
C ARG A 89 36.05 3.20 20.51
N VAL A 90 36.31 3.48 19.23
CA VAL A 90 37.24 4.55 18.85
C VAL A 90 36.64 5.90 19.27
N ARG A 91 36.98 6.38 20.47
CA ARG A 91 36.37 7.58 21.10
C ARG A 91 36.42 8.80 20.18
N ALA A 92 37.53 9.02 19.48
CA ALA A 92 37.69 10.12 18.53
C ALA A 92 36.70 10.03 17.37
N LEU A 93 36.52 8.84 16.78
CA LEU A 93 35.58 8.62 15.69
C LEU A 93 34.13 8.80 16.16
N ASN A 94 33.75 8.20 17.29
CA ASN A 94 32.39 8.32 17.82
C ASN A 94 32.03 9.78 18.16
N ARG A 95 32.99 10.56 18.70
CA ARG A 95 32.83 12.00 18.91
C ARG A 95 32.63 12.73 17.58
N LEU A 96 33.44 12.45 16.57
CA LEU A 96 33.29 13.06 15.25
C LEU A 96 31.93 12.74 14.61
N LEU A 97 31.43 11.52 14.74
CA LEU A 97 30.19 11.06 14.10
C LEU A 97 28.92 11.51 14.85
N PHE A 98 28.91 11.44 16.18
CA PHE A 98 27.67 11.51 16.96
C PHE A 98 27.56 12.70 17.92
N SER A 99 28.62 13.50 18.11
CA SER A 99 28.50 14.71 18.91
C SER A 99 27.43 15.64 18.34
N ARG A 100 26.50 16.06 19.20
CA ARG A 100 25.48 17.06 18.87
C ARG A 100 26.16 18.33 18.38
N GLU A 101 25.65 18.84 17.27
CA GLU A 101 25.90 20.23 16.92
C GLU A 101 25.01 21.09 17.82
N SER A 102 25.55 22.22 18.30
CA SER A 102 24.70 23.23 18.92
C SER A 102 23.61 23.57 17.91
N PRO A 103 22.32 23.48 18.28
CA PRO A 103 21.27 23.92 17.38
C PRO A 103 21.59 25.37 17.00
N PRO A 104 21.46 25.75 15.71
CA PRO A 104 21.55 27.16 15.36
C PRO A 104 20.55 27.90 16.25
N ASP A 105 21.01 28.96 16.93
CA ASP A 105 20.18 29.79 17.79
C ASP A 105 18.91 30.18 17.02
N SER A 106 17.81 29.50 17.30
CA SER A 106 16.55 29.75 16.62
C SER A 106 15.80 30.88 17.33
N ASN A 107 16.47 32.00 17.56
CA ASN A 107 15.83 33.26 17.87
C ASN A 107 15.42 33.91 16.56
N ASP A 108 14.23 33.54 16.08
CA ASP A 108 13.22 34.46 15.55
C ASP A 108 12.12 33.66 14.85
N ALA A 109 11.01 33.50 15.57
CA ALA A 109 9.76 33.04 14.98
C ALA A 109 9.07 34.25 14.36
N SER A 110 9.27 34.50 13.07
CA SER A 110 8.30 35.28 12.30
C SER A 110 7.01 34.47 12.21
N THR A 111 6.11 34.68 13.17
CA THR A 111 4.80 34.05 13.20
C THR A 111 3.97 34.58 12.05
N ILE A 112 3.77 33.74 11.03
CA ILE A 112 2.82 34.00 9.97
C ILE A 112 1.41 34.08 10.59
N PRO A 113 0.55 35.03 10.18
CA PRO A 113 -0.79 35.14 10.72
C PRO A 113 -1.57 33.83 10.62
N ARG A 114 -2.37 33.51 11.65
CA ARG A 114 -3.21 32.30 11.69
C ARG A 114 -4.09 32.16 10.44
N ALA A 115 -4.66 33.27 9.96
CA ALA A 115 -5.49 33.29 8.75
C ALA A 115 -4.73 32.81 7.51
N LEU A 116 -3.48 33.27 7.30
CA LEU A 116 -2.66 32.84 6.18
C LEU A 116 -2.26 31.35 6.31
N ARG A 117 -1.99 30.87 7.54
CA ARG A 117 -1.76 29.44 7.77
C ARG A 117 -2.99 28.59 7.40
N ILE A 118 -4.20 29.03 7.78
CA ILE A 118 -5.44 28.35 7.40
C ILE A 118 -5.63 28.38 5.89
N ALA A 119 -5.42 29.53 5.24
CA ALA A 119 -5.53 29.67 3.80
C ALA A 119 -4.57 28.71 3.06
N ILE A 120 -3.31 28.60 3.52
CA ILE A 120 -2.34 27.64 2.96
C ILE A 120 -2.86 26.20 3.09
N VAL A 121 -3.37 25.81 4.27
CA VAL A 121 -3.92 24.45 4.46
C VAL A 121 -5.11 24.19 3.54
N VAL A 122 -6.03 25.15 3.42
CA VAL A 122 -7.20 25.03 2.54
C VAL A 122 -6.77 24.89 1.09
N VAL A 123 -5.89 25.77 0.60
CA VAL A 123 -5.39 25.70 -0.79
C VAL A 123 -4.61 24.41 -1.03
N PHE A 124 -3.87 23.91 -0.04
CA PHE A 124 -3.14 22.65 -0.13
C PHE A 124 -4.08 21.43 -0.24
N VAL A 125 -5.16 21.41 0.53
CA VAL A 125 -6.19 20.36 0.43
C VAL A 125 -6.93 20.45 -0.91
N VAL A 126 -7.29 21.66 -1.35
CA VAL A 126 -7.93 21.89 -2.65
C VAL A 126 -7.01 21.44 -3.79
N PHE A 127 -5.74 21.80 -3.75
CA PHE A 127 -4.73 21.37 -4.71
C PHE A 127 -4.67 19.84 -4.79
N SER A 128 -4.58 19.16 -3.65
CA SER A 128 -4.55 17.69 -3.61
C SER A 128 -5.83 17.07 -4.19
N GLY A 129 -6.98 17.67 -3.91
CA GLY A 129 -8.25 17.26 -4.50
C GLY A 129 -8.25 17.43 -6.01
N LEU A 130 -7.83 18.59 -6.52
CA LEU A 130 -7.77 18.87 -7.97
C LEU A 130 -6.80 17.93 -8.70
N VAL A 131 -5.61 17.69 -8.15
CA VAL A 131 -4.67 16.69 -8.70
C VAL A 131 -5.32 15.32 -8.78
N SER A 132 -6.02 14.89 -7.73
CA SER A 132 -6.68 13.59 -7.75
C SER A 132 -7.79 13.48 -8.80
N LEU A 133 -8.44 14.59 -9.17
CA LEU A 133 -9.47 14.62 -10.20
C LEU A 133 -8.89 14.51 -11.62
N THR A 134 -7.64 14.91 -11.85
CA THR A 134 -6.97 14.82 -13.15
C THR A 134 -6.18 13.54 -13.34
N VAL A 135 -5.68 12.93 -12.26
CA VAL A 135 -5.03 11.61 -12.31
C VAL A 135 -6.07 10.56 -12.72
N PRO A 136 -5.89 9.80 -13.82
CA PRO A 136 -6.77 8.68 -14.16
C PRO A 136 -6.83 7.67 -13.01
N THR A 137 -8.03 7.25 -12.61
CA THR A 137 -8.17 6.07 -11.74
C THR A 137 -7.89 4.83 -12.57
N TYR A 138 -7.12 3.88 -12.02
CA TYR A 138 -6.65 2.68 -12.71
C TYR A 138 -7.73 1.97 -13.55
N HIS A 139 -8.93 1.73 -12.98
CA HIS A 139 -10.05 1.14 -13.71
C HIS A 139 -11.05 2.15 -14.29
N ALA A 140 -10.99 3.46 -14.00
CA ALA A 140 -12.13 4.31 -14.34
C ALA A 140 -12.38 4.48 -15.85
N SER A 141 -11.33 4.33 -16.66
CA SER A 141 -11.40 4.46 -18.11
C SER A 141 -10.75 3.28 -18.82
N GLY A 142 -11.10 3.07 -20.08
CA GLY A 142 -10.61 1.95 -20.88
C GLY A 142 -11.52 0.73 -20.84
N THR A 143 -11.06 -0.34 -21.50
CA THR A 143 -11.77 -1.61 -21.63
C THR A 143 -12.00 -2.26 -20.28
N PHE A 144 -13.10 -2.99 -20.16
CA PHE A 144 -13.40 -3.77 -18.95
C PHE A 144 -12.33 -4.84 -18.70
N ASP A 145 -11.77 -4.83 -17.49
CA ASP A 145 -10.87 -5.89 -17.01
C ASP A 145 -11.71 -6.97 -16.33
N THR A 146 -12.08 -7.98 -17.11
CA THR A 146 -12.90 -9.12 -16.70
C THR A 146 -12.29 -9.92 -15.54
N PHE A 147 -10.98 -9.85 -15.35
CA PHE A 147 -10.30 -10.47 -14.23
C PHE A 147 -10.37 -9.56 -12.99
N HIS A 148 -9.64 -8.43 -12.97
CA HIS A 148 -9.48 -7.62 -11.75
C HIS A 148 -10.77 -6.92 -11.29
N GLU A 149 -11.59 -6.40 -12.23
CA GLU A 149 -12.90 -5.83 -11.86
C GLU A 149 -13.89 -6.95 -11.52
N GLY A 150 -13.72 -8.12 -12.15
CA GLY A 150 -14.50 -9.33 -11.90
C GLY A 150 -14.39 -9.85 -10.47
N GLU A 151 -13.21 -9.78 -9.85
CA GLU A 151 -12.99 -10.19 -8.45
C GLU A 151 -13.97 -9.48 -7.50
N SER A 152 -14.23 -8.20 -7.74
CA SER A 152 -15.16 -7.40 -6.95
C SER A 152 -16.62 -7.59 -7.37
N LEU A 153 -16.89 -7.53 -8.67
CA LEU A 153 -18.24 -7.60 -9.21
C LEU A 153 -18.88 -8.98 -9.01
N GLY A 154 -18.14 -10.05 -9.30
CA GLY A 154 -18.64 -11.43 -9.21
C GLY A 154 -18.87 -11.90 -7.77
N THR A 155 -17.97 -11.53 -6.86
CA THR A 155 -18.14 -11.84 -5.42
C THR A 155 -19.31 -11.06 -4.83
N ALA A 156 -19.52 -9.81 -5.23
CA ALA A 156 -20.68 -9.02 -4.83
C ALA A 156 -22.01 -9.69 -5.22
N VAL A 157 -22.12 -10.19 -6.45
CA VAL A 157 -23.32 -10.95 -6.87
C VAL A 157 -23.56 -12.16 -5.99
N SER A 158 -22.52 -12.89 -5.63
CA SER A 158 -22.68 -14.05 -4.76
C SER A 158 -23.24 -13.64 -3.38
N LEU A 159 -22.78 -12.53 -2.80
CA LEU A 159 -23.32 -12.00 -1.55
C LEU A 159 -24.77 -11.48 -1.69
N GLU A 160 -25.14 -10.84 -2.80
CA GLU A 160 -26.54 -10.45 -3.06
C GLU A 160 -27.49 -11.65 -3.08
N HIS A 161 -26.99 -12.82 -3.46
CA HIS A 161 -27.72 -14.09 -3.43
C HIS A 161 -27.63 -14.82 -2.07
N GLY A 162 -27.25 -14.10 -1.01
CA GLY A 162 -27.25 -14.62 0.36
C GLY A 162 -26.09 -15.56 0.69
N LYS A 163 -25.06 -15.65 -0.15
CA LYS A 163 -23.85 -16.42 0.15
C LYS A 163 -23.02 -15.72 1.23
N ALA A 164 -22.52 -16.50 2.18
CA ALA A 164 -21.76 -15.97 3.30
C ALA A 164 -20.25 -15.85 2.98
N PRO A 165 -19.58 -14.74 3.36
CA PRO A 165 -18.15 -14.55 3.11
C PRO A 165 -17.26 -15.63 3.72
N TYR A 166 -16.24 -16.05 2.97
CA TYR A 166 -15.24 -17.10 3.26
C TYR A 166 -15.77 -18.51 3.49
N ARG A 167 -17.04 -18.66 3.89
CA ARG A 167 -17.73 -19.96 3.97
C ARG A 167 -18.20 -20.41 2.59
N ASP A 168 -19.03 -19.59 1.95
CA ASP A 168 -19.68 -19.94 0.69
C ASP A 168 -19.04 -19.23 -0.52
N VAL A 169 -18.20 -18.21 -0.28
CA VAL A 169 -17.49 -17.44 -1.31
C VAL A 169 -16.14 -16.99 -0.77
N ILE A 170 -15.07 -17.32 -1.47
CA ILE A 170 -13.69 -16.94 -1.14
C ILE A 170 -13.21 -15.81 -2.04
N PHE A 171 -12.43 -14.92 -1.45
CA PHE A 171 -11.70 -13.84 -2.11
C PHE A 171 -10.46 -13.48 -1.29
N LEU A 172 -9.42 -12.93 -1.92
CA LEU A 172 -8.09 -12.82 -1.32
C LEU A 172 -7.73 -11.42 -0.81
N HIS A 173 -8.39 -10.36 -1.30
CA HIS A 173 -7.95 -9.01 -0.96
C HIS A 173 -8.64 -8.47 0.28
N GLY A 174 -9.93 -8.77 0.45
CA GLY A 174 -10.70 -8.45 1.67
C GLY A 174 -12.14 -8.05 1.38
N LEU A 175 -12.94 -7.96 2.46
CA LEU A 175 -14.39 -7.79 2.38
C LEU A 175 -14.80 -6.52 1.62
N PHE A 176 -14.24 -5.36 1.97
CA PHE A 176 -14.53 -4.14 1.23
C PHE A 176 -13.97 -4.19 -0.18
N GLN A 177 -12.69 -4.50 -0.34
CA GLN A 177 -12.04 -4.42 -1.65
C GLN A 177 -12.72 -5.31 -2.70
N ASP A 178 -13.09 -6.52 -2.32
CA ASP A 178 -13.72 -7.48 -3.23
C ASP A 178 -15.25 -7.24 -3.23
N PRO A 179 -16.11 -7.87 -2.41
CA PRO A 179 -17.55 -7.75 -2.63
C PRO A 179 -18.15 -6.39 -2.21
N TYR A 180 -17.82 -5.86 -1.03
CA TYR A 180 -18.60 -4.75 -0.45
C TYR A 180 -18.37 -3.39 -1.12
N ARG A 181 -17.25 -3.18 -1.81
CA ARG A 181 -17.03 -1.99 -2.66
C ARG A 181 -18.07 -1.95 -3.77
N SER A 182 -18.27 -3.07 -4.47
CA SER A 182 -19.29 -3.16 -5.52
C SER A 182 -20.70 -3.02 -4.95
N LEU A 183 -21.02 -3.70 -3.84
CA LEU A 183 -22.33 -3.55 -3.17
C LEU A 183 -22.63 -2.11 -2.74
N LEU A 184 -21.64 -1.41 -2.17
CA LEU A 184 -21.78 -0.02 -1.78
C LEU A 184 -21.99 0.88 -3.02
N ALA A 185 -21.23 0.65 -4.08
CA ALA A 185 -21.39 1.38 -5.33
C ALA A 185 -22.78 1.19 -5.95
N PHE A 186 -23.28 -0.05 -5.96
CA PHE A 186 -24.62 -0.38 -6.45
C PHE A 186 -25.70 0.36 -5.67
N LYS A 187 -25.55 0.44 -4.34
CA LYS A 187 -26.48 1.15 -3.47
C LYS A 187 -26.45 2.67 -3.68
N LEU A 188 -25.28 3.25 -3.95
CA LEU A 188 -25.11 4.71 -4.09
C LEU A 188 -25.47 5.23 -5.49
N PHE A 189 -25.15 4.48 -6.53
CA PHE A 189 -25.17 4.96 -7.92
C PHE A 189 -25.98 4.07 -8.87
N GLY A 190 -26.54 2.96 -8.38
CA GLY A 190 -27.19 1.93 -9.20
C GLY A 190 -26.20 0.84 -9.62
N ARG A 191 -26.72 -0.35 -9.97
CA ARG A 191 -25.88 -1.50 -10.34
C ARG A 191 -25.32 -1.36 -11.76
N SER A 192 -24.03 -1.04 -11.85
CA SER A 192 -23.27 -0.96 -13.11
C SER A 192 -21.76 -1.05 -12.83
N ILE A 193 -20.97 -1.38 -13.86
CA ILE A 193 -19.49 -1.28 -13.84
C ILE A 193 -19.10 0.19 -13.60
N GLY A 194 -19.79 1.12 -14.25
CA GLY A 194 -19.54 2.56 -14.12
C GLY A 194 -19.70 3.08 -12.68
N SER A 195 -20.65 2.52 -11.92
CA SER A 195 -20.85 2.83 -10.51
C SER A 195 -19.67 2.41 -9.63
N VAL A 196 -19.12 1.21 -9.85
CA VAL A 196 -17.96 0.70 -9.09
C VAL A 196 -16.73 1.55 -9.36
N ARG A 197 -16.45 1.83 -10.65
CA ARG A 197 -15.38 2.73 -11.09
C ARG A 197 -15.52 4.14 -10.49
N THR A 198 -16.75 4.65 -10.39
CA THR A 198 -17.04 5.96 -9.77
C THR A 198 -16.71 5.95 -8.27
N LEU A 199 -17.08 4.89 -7.54
CA LEU A 199 -16.74 4.77 -6.12
C LEU A 199 -15.22 4.67 -5.91
N GLU A 200 -14.50 3.92 -6.75
CA GLU A 200 -13.03 3.87 -6.70
C GLU A 200 -12.41 5.26 -6.86
N SER A 201 -12.90 6.04 -7.83
CA SER A 201 -12.45 7.42 -8.03
C SER A 201 -12.76 8.32 -6.85
N ALA A 202 -13.92 8.17 -6.21
CA ALA A 202 -14.25 8.92 -4.99
C ALA A 202 -13.30 8.56 -3.83
N LEU A 203 -13.00 7.28 -3.65
CA LEU A 203 -12.07 6.80 -2.63
C LEU A 203 -10.64 7.30 -2.90
N LYS A 204 -10.21 7.34 -4.16
CA LYS A 204 -8.94 7.94 -4.57
C LYS A 204 -8.87 9.41 -4.15
N VAL A 205 -9.90 10.22 -4.43
CA VAL A 205 -9.95 11.64 -4.02
C VAL A 205 -9.79 11.78 -2.49
N ILE A 206 -10.52 10.97 -1.72
CA ILE A 206 -10.40 10.94 -0.25
C ILE A 206 -8.96 10.57 0.16
N GLY A 207 -8.39 9.55 -0.48
CA GLY A 207 -7.01 9.12 -0.23
C GLY A 207 -6.01 10.25 -0.41
N TRP A 208 -6.15 11.05 -1.48
CA TRP A 208 -5.25 12.18 -1.76
C TRP A 208 -5.37 13.27 -0.71
N VAL A 209 -6.58 13.63 -0.30
CA VAL A 209 -6.80 14.60 0.76
C VAL A 209 -6.16 14.14 2.08
N LEU A 210 -6.30 12.86 2.41
CA LEU A 210 -5.66 12.29 3.61
C LEU A 210 -4.13 12.23 3.47
N LEU A 211 -3.59 11.93 2.28
CA LEU A 211 -2.16 11.97 2.00
C LEU A 211 -1.60 13.39 2.22
N ALA A 212 -2.28 14.42 1.72
CA ALA A 212 -1.90 15.81 1.97
C ALA A 212 -1.88 16.11 3.47
N ALA A 213 -2.91 15.68 4.21
CA ALA A 213 -2.94 15.84 5.67
C ALA A 213 -1.77 15.11 6.36
N VAL A 214 -1.43 13.87 5.96
CA VAL A 214 -0.28 13.12 6.49
C VAL A 214 1.02 13.87 6.23
N ILE A 215 1.24 14.35 5.01
CA ILE A 215 2.43 15.11 4.65
C ILE A 215 2.53 16.39 5.49
N PHE A 216 1.43 17.12 5.64
CA PHE A 216 1.41 18.33 6.46
C PHE A 216 1.76 18.04 7.92
N VAL A 217 1.21 16.97 8.50
CA VAL A 217 1.52 16.53 9.87
C VAL A 217 2.97 16.08 10.00
N ALA A 218 3.50 15.31 9.04
CA ALA A 218 4.86 14.80 9.07
C ALA A 218 5.92 15.91 9.01
N PHE A 219 5.62 17.02 8.34
CA PHE A 219 6.44 18.25 8.33
C PHE A 219 6.08 19.26 9.43
N GLU A 220 5.29 18.86 10.44
CA GLU A 220 4.91 19.70 11.59
C GLU A 220 4.21 21.01 11.17
N GLY A 221 3.53 20.97 10.02
CA GLY A 221 2.85 22.12 9.41
C GLY A 221 3.76 23.09 8.66
N ASP A 222 5.03 22.76 8.40
CA ASP A 222 5.92 23.56 7.55
C ASP A 222 5.55 23.40 6.08
N TYR A 223 4.67 24.27 5.59
CA TYR A 223 4.17 24.26 4.22
C TYR A 223 5.26 24.39 3.15
N ARG A 224 6.42 24.98 3.48
CA ARG A 224 7.56 25.12 2.55
C ARG A 224 8.18 23.78 2.20
N LEU A 225 8.00 22.78 3.06
CA LEU A 225 8.44 21.40 2.85
C LEU A 225 7.28 20.52 2.40
N ALA A 226 6.09 20.71 3.01
CA ALA A 226 4.91 19.91 2.71
C ALA A 226 4.42 20.08 1.25
N ILE A 227 4.40 21.31 0.73
CA ILE A 227 3.95 21.57 -0.65
C ILE A 227 4.87 20.89 -1.67
N PRO A 228 6.20 21.14 -1.67
CA PRO A 228 7.10 20.44 -2.59
C PRO A 228 7.05 18.92 -2.44
N ALA A 229 6.94 18.40 -1.21
CA ALA A 229 6.84 16.95 -1.00
C ALA A 229 5.59 16.35 -1.64
N LEU A 230 4.42 16.98 -1.49
CA LEU A 230 3.20 16.52 -2.17
C LEU A 230 3.32 16.64 -3.69
N CYS A 231 3.90 17.73 -4.21
CA CYS A 231 4.14 17.89 -5.64
C CYS A 231 5.08 16.81 -6.19
N ILE A 232 6.14 16.46 -5.47
CA ILE A 232 7.05 15.36 -5.85
C ILE A 232 6.28 14.04 -5.86
N LEU A 233 5.48 13.75 -4.84
CA LEU A 233 4.67 12.53 -4.80
C LEU A 233 3.66 12.50 -5.95
N ALA A 234 3.01 13.61 -6.28
CA ALA A 234 2.12 13.74 -7.43
C ALA A 234 2.85 13.46 -8.75
N LEU A 235 4.04 14.05 -8.93
CA LEU A 235 4.88 13.79 -10.11
C LEU A 235 5.33 12.33 -10.20
N MET A 236 5.62 11.68 -9.07
CA MET A 236 6.02 10.28 -9.04
C MET A 236 4.87 9.31 -9.34
N GLN A 237 3.60 9.73 -9.37
CA GLN A 237 2.50 8.82 -9.68
C GLN A 237 2.51 8.42 -11.16
N ARG A 238 2.26 7.13 -11.41
CA ARG A 238 2.35 6.53 -12.74
C ARG A 238 1.51 7.25 -13.76
N GLU A 239 0.28 7.53 -13.39
CA GLU A 239 -0.74 8.08 -14.28
C GLU A 239 -0.57 9.60 -14.45
N PHE A 240 -0.04 10.29 -13.44
CA PHE A 240 0.31 11.72 -13.55
C PHE A 240 1.54 11.94 -14.43
N SER A 241 2.57 11.10 -14.26
CA SER A 241 3.75 11.15 -15.11
C SER A 241 3.41 10.83 -16.57
N THR A 242 2.70 9.75 -16.86
CA THR A 242 2.32 9.44 -18.26
C THR A 242 1.49 10.55 -18.89
N PHE A 243 0.62 11.21 -18.12
CA PHE A 243 -0.09 12.41 -18.55
C PHE A 243 0.87 13.58 -18.86
N PHE A 244 1.77 13.93 -17.94
CA PHE A 244 2.71 15.05 -18.11
C PHE A 244 3.69 14.82 -19.27
N TYR A 245 4.24 13.60 -19.39
CA TYR A 245 5.14 13.21 -20.48
C TYR A 245 4.43 13.23 -21.84
N ARG A 246 3.17 12.76 -21.93
CA ARG A 246 2.41 12.74 -23.19
C ARG A 246 2.10 14.14 -23.75
N HIS A 247 2.08 15.17 -22.91
CA HIS A 247 1.78 16.54 -23.31
C HIS A 247 3.02 17.42 -23.54
N LEU A 248 4.18 17.05 -23.00
CA LEU A 248 5.39 17.88 -23.08
C LEU A 248 6.53 17.27 -23.92
N ILE A 249 6.56 15.94 -24.10
CA ILE A 249 7.63 15.26 -24.83
C ILE A 249 6.98 14.40 -25.93
N ASP A 250 7.55 14.46 -27.13
CA ASP A 250 7.04 13.82 -28.35
C ASP A 250 6.66 12.33 -28.14
N LYS A 251 5.58 11.91 -28.80
CA LYS A 251 4.85 10.64 -28.57
C LYS A 251 5.68 9.37 -28.80
N SER A 252 6.86 9.50 -29.39
CA SER A 252 7.70 8.42 -29.92
C SER A 252 8.74 7.89 -28.93
N TYR A 253 8.96 8.53 -27.77
CA TYR A 253 10.01 8.15 -26.81
C TYR A 253 9.51 8.01 -25.37
N VAL A 254 8.42 7.28 -25.13
CA VAL A 254 7.99 6.97 -23.75
C VAL A 254 8.73 5.73 -23.25
N CYS A 255 10.00 5.90 -22.88
CA CYS A 255 10.62 5.01 -21.90
C CYS A 255 9.90 5.27 -20.58
N TYR A 256 8.87 4.48 -20.26
CA TYR A 256 8.19 4.54 -18.96
C TYR A 256 9.27 4.52 -17.87
N PRO A 257 9.45 5.59 -17.08
CA PRO A 257 10.31 5.49 -15.92
C PRO A 257 9.65 4.44 -15.04
N ARG A 258 10.24 3.26 -14.94
CA ARG A 258 9.64 2.17 -14.16
C ARG A 258 9.42 2.65 -12.71
N LEU A 259 10.21 3.58 -12.18
CA LEU A 259 10.12 4.13 -10.81
C LEU A 259 8.82 4.88 -10.38
N LEU A 260 7.69 4.71 -11.06
CA LEU A 260 6.44 5.38 -10.73
C LEU A 260 5.68 4.69 -9.59
N LEU A 261 5.13 5.50 -8.69
CA LEU A 261 4.27 5.09 -7.57
C LEU A 261 2.86 4.77 -8.08
N ILE A 262 2.21 3.81 -7.43
CA ILE A 262 0.78 3.56 -7.55
C ILE A 262 0.17 3.82 -6.18
N PHE A 263 -0.85 4.68 -6.14
CA PHE A 263 -1.61 4.95 -4.92
C PHE A 263 -2.99 4.28 -4.98
N PRO A 264 -3.13 3.06 -4.46
CA PRO A 264 -4.37 2.32 -4.56
C PRO A 264 -5.44 2.93 -3.63
N PRO A 265 -6.73 2.93 -4.03
CA PRO A 265 -7.82 3.47 -3.21
C PRO A 265 -7.91 2.86 -1.81
N ARG A 266 -7.41 1.62 -1.64
CA ARG A 266 -7.39 0.92 -0.35
C ARG A 266 -6.45 1.51 0.70
N ASP A 267 -5.53 2.39 0.33
CA ASP A 267 -4.61 3.05 1.25
C ASP A 267 -5.23 4.24 2.01
N VAL A 268 -6.52 4.54 1.82
CA VAL A 268 -7.29 5.51 2.63
C VAL A 268 -7.14 5.21 4.13
N LEU A 269 -7.26 3.93 4.53
CA LEU A 269 -7.12 3.55 5.94
C LEU A 269 -5.69 3.62 6.46
N LEU A 270 -4.68 3.45 5.59
CA LEU A 270 -3.30 3.70 5.95
C LEU A 270 -3.11 5.17 6.35
N MET A 271 -3.56 6.10 5.49
CA MET A 271 -3.41 7.53 5.76
C MET A 271 -4.19 7.94 7.02
N ALA A 272 -5.40 7.41 7.21
CA ALA A 272 -6.19 7.65 8.40
C ALA A 272 -5.52 7.12 9.69
N SER A 273 -4.90 5.92 9.64
CA SER A 273 -4.16 5.33 10.77
C SER A 273 -2.91 6.14 11.13
N LEU A 274 -2.16 6.62 10.13
CA LEU A 274 -1.01 7.52 10.33
C LEU A 274 -1.42 8.82 11.03
N LEU A 275 -2.52 9.45 10.59
CA LEU A 275 -3.06 10.66 11.22
C LEU A 275 -3.53 10.39 12.66
N ALA A 276 -4.26 9.29 12.88
CA ALA A 276 -4.72 8.91 14.21
C ALA A 276 -3.56 8.65 15.17
N SER A 277 -2.48 8.01 14.69
CA SER A 277 -1.28 7.74 15.48
C SER A 277 -0.50 9.01 15.79
N ALA A 278 -0.36 9.92 14.83
CA ALA A 278 0.22 11.23 15.07
C ALA A 278 -0.59 12.04 16.10
N ALA A 279 -1.92 12.04 15.99
CA ALA A 279 -2.80 12.70 16.96
C ALA A 279 -2.69 12.11 18.37
N LEU A 280 -2.59 10.78 18.48
CA LEU A 280 -2.35 10.09 19.76
C LEU A 280 -0.99 10.49 20.34
N PHE A 281 0.06 10.52 19.52
CA PHE A 281 1.39 10.91 19.95
C PHE A 281 1.47 12.37 20.39
N GLU A 282 0.88 13.30 19.64
CA GLU A 282 0.82 14.72 20.06
C GLU A 282 0.04 14.90 21.36
N SER A 283 -1.06 14.16 21.56
CA SER A 283 -1.81 14.16 22.81
C SER A 283 -0.97 13.69 24.01
N SER A 284 0.05 12.85 23.76
CA SER A 284 0.98 12.37 24.79
C SER A 284 2.06 13.39 25.18
N LYS A 285 2.34 14.38 24.33
CA LYS A 285 3.37 15.41 24.56
C LYS A 285 2.92 16.54 25.48
N ALA A 286 1.62 16.72 25.67
CA ALA A 286 1.11 17.77 26.54
C ALA A 286 1.70 17.66 27.95
N ALA A 287 2.06 18.80 28.57
CA ALA A 287 2.67 18.86 29.90
C ALA A 287 1.86 18.06 30.95
N ILE A 288 0.54 18.07 30.80
CA ILE A 288 -0.38 17.17 31.50
C ILE A 288 -1.28 16.54 30.42
N PRO A 289 -1.01 15.29 30.00
CA PRO A 289 -1.89 14.59 29.06
C PRO A 289 -3.29 14.47 29.68
N LYS A 290 -4.29 15.04 29.03
CA LYS A 290 -5.68 14.96 29.49
C LYS A 290 -6.24 13.60 29.09
N SER A 291 -6.77 12.84 30.04
CA SER A 291 -7.45 11.56 29.79
C SER A 291 -8.52 11.67 28.71
N PHE A 292 -9.21 12.81 28.65
CA PHE A 292 -10.24 13.14 27.66
C PHE A 292 -9.72 13.22 26.21
N ALA A 293 -8.41 13.46 26.00
CA ALA A 293 -7.83 13.46 24.66
C ALA A 293 -7.22 12.09 24.29
N ILE A 294 -6.51 11.46 25.23
CA ILE A 294 -5.75 10.23 24.94
C ILE A 294 -6.66 9.01 24.72
N GLY A 295 -7.76 8.92 25.46
CA GLY A 295 -8.71 7.80 25.35
C GLY A 295 -9.37 7.76 23.97
N PRO A 296 -10.03 8.85 23.52
CA PRO A 296 -10.60 8.93 22.17
C PRO A 296 -9.56 8.76 21.05
N ALA A 297 -8.35 9.29 21.19
CA ALA A 297 -7.29 9.06 20.22
C ALA A 297 -6.89 7.58 20.13
N GLY A 298 -6.77 6.89 21.27
CA GLY A 298 -6.55 5.44 21.35
C GLY A 298 -7.69 4.64 20.72
N PHE A 299 -8.95 5.05 20.97
CA PHE A 299 -10.13 4.46 20.34
C PHE A 299 -10.08 4.56 18.82
N ILE A 300 -9.86 5.75 18.27
CA ILE A 300 -9.84 6.00 16.82
C ILE A 300 -8.73 5.19 16.17
N LEU A 301 -7.52 5.20 16.74
CA LEU A 301 -6.39 4.45 16.19
C LEU A 301 -6.66 2.94 16.19
N ALA A 302 -7.17 2.39 17.29
CA ALA A 302 -7.51 0.97 17.39
C ALA A 302 -8.64 0.59 16.41
N PHE A 303 -9.69 1.41 16.33
CA PHE A 303 -10.82 1.18 15.45
C PHE A 303 -10.40 1.15 13.98
N ILE A 304 -9.64 2.14 13.52
CA ILE A 304 -9.18 2.21 12.13
C ILE A 304 -8.22 1.06 11.81
N SER A 305 -7.25 0.79 12.70
CA SER A 305 -6.18 -0.16 12.41
C SER A 305 -6.66 -1.60 12.42
N LEU A 306 -7.54 -1.97 13.36
CA LEU A 306 -8.11 -3.30 13.44
C LEU A 306 -9.32 -3.45 12.49
N GLY A 307 -10.09 -2.39 12.31
CA GLY A 307 -11.20 -2.34 11.34
C GLY A 307 -10.71 -2.45 9.90
N ALA A 308 -9.43 -2.21 9.63
CA ALA A 308 -8.85 -2.40 8.31
C ALA A 308 -8.94 -3.84 7.77
N PHE A 309 -9.09 -4.87 8.63
CA PHE A 309 -9.41 -6.23 8.17
C PHE A 309 -10.74 -6.33 7.43
N ALA A 310 -11.72 -5.50 7.78
CA ALA A 310 -12.96 -5.39 7.03
C ALA A 310 -12.76 -4.71 5.66
N TYR A 311 -11.64 -4.02 5.47
CA TYR A 311 -11.34 -3.34 4.24
C TYR A 311 -10.49 -4.20 3.30
N SER A 312 -9.30 -4.58 3.79
CA SER A 312 -8.31 -5.37 3.08
C SER A 312 -7.51 -6.21 4.08
N ILE A 313 -7.30 -7.50 3.78
CA ILE A 313 -6.61 -8.45 4.66
C ILE A 313 -5.17 -7.99 4.92
N GLU A 314 -4.42 -7.66 3.88
CA GLU A 314 -3.03 -7.22 4.00
C GLU A 314 -2.92 -5.93 4.83
N ARG A 315 -3.81 -4.96 4.59
CA ARG A 315 -3.81 -3.69 5.32
C ARG A 315 -4.22 -3.90 6.76
N GLY A 316 -5.17 -4.79 7.03
CA GLY A 316 -5.53 -5.25 8.36
C GLY A 316 -4.33 -5.76 9.14
N LEU A 317 -3.52 -6.64 8.55
CA LEU A 317 -2.28 -7.14 9.17
C LEU A 317 -1.27 -6.02 9.42
N TYR A 318 -0.97 -5.20 8.40
CA TYR A 318 0.07 -4.17 8.50
C TYR A 318 -0.30 -3.10 9.53
N LEU A 319 -1.54 -2.63 9.51
CA LEU A 319 -2.01 -1.60 10.44
C LEU A 319 -2.18 -2.15 11.86
N SER A 320 -2.49 -3.43 12.03
CA SER A 320 -2.52 -4.06 13.37
C SER A 320 -1.14 -4.10 14.02
N VAL A 321 -0.10 -4.52 13.29
CA VAL A 321 1.29 -4.50 13.80
C VAL A 321 1.72 -3.06 14.10
N SER A 322 1.38 -2.15 13.19
CA SER A 322 1.68 -0.74 13.34
C SER A 322 0.96 -0.08 14.53
N PHE A 323 -0.25 -0.51 14.85
CA PHE A 323 -1.03 -0.08 16.01
C PHE A 323 -0.36 -0.51 17.32
N VAL A 324 0.07 -1.77 17.40
CA VAL A 324 0.83 -2.26 18.57
C VAL A 324 2.08 -1.40 18.77
N PHE A 325 2.86 -1.16 17.71
CA PHE A 325 4.03 -0.28 17.77
C PHE A 325 3.68 1.11 18.33
N ALA A 326 2.67 1.77 17.76
CA ALA A 326 2.30 3.13 18.14
C ALA A 326 1.81 3.22 19.60
N VAL A 327 0.92 2.31 20.01
CA VAL A 327 0.36 2.31 21.37
C VAL A 327 1.40 1.94 22.40
N SER A 328 2.22 0.91 22.17
CA SER A 328 3.31 0.54 23.09
C SER A 328 4.31 1.68 23.25
N THR A 329 4.61 2.38 22.17
CA THR A 329 5.48 3.54 22.16
C THR A 329 4.90 4.69 22.99
N VAL A 330 3.65 5.06 22.73
CA VAL A 330 2.97 6.12 23.48
C VAL A 330 2.83 5.74 24.96
N TYR A 331 2.45 4.49 25.25
CA TYR A 331 2.34 3.98 26.62
C TYR A 331 3.68 4.11 27.38
N TYR A 332 4.80 3.80 26.73
CA TYR A 332 6.13 3.95 27.32
C TYR A 332 6.53 5.42 27.57
N LEU A 333 6.13 6.33 26.68
CA LEU A 333 6.45 7.76 26.79
C LEU A 333 5.58 8.51 27.79
N VAL A 334 4.35 8.05 27.99
CA VAL A 334 3.39 8.60 28.94
C VAL A 334 3.81 8.21 30.36
N ASN A 335 4.69 9.02 30.95
CA ASN A 335 5.08 8.92 32.36
C ASN A 335 4.08 9.57 33.33
N SER A 336 2.83 9.80 32.88
CA SER A 336 1.81 10.52 33.64
C SER A 336 1.02 9.60 34.59
N SER A 337 0.03 10.19 35.27
CA SER A 337 -0.80 9.51 36.27
C SER A 337 -1.43 8.22 35.72
N ARG A 338 -1.64 7.23 36.60
CA ARG A 338 -2.29 5.94 36.29
C ARG A 338 -3.56 6.11 35.45
N HIS A 339 -4.34 7.17 35.70
CA HIS A 339 -5.58 7.47 34.99
C HIS A 339 -5.41 7.69 33.48
N VAL A 340 -4.31 8.32 33.04
CA VAL A 340 -4.06 8.56 31.60
C VAL A 340 -3.75 7.23 30.89
N ARG A 341 -2.94 6.38 31.51
CA ARG A 341 -2.63 5.05 30.98
C ARG A 341 -3.88 4.16 30.92
N VAL A 342 -4.72 4.22 31.95
CA VAL A 342 -6.03 3.53 31.95
C VAL A 342 -6.92 4.06 30.84
N ALA A 343 -7.01 5.38 30.65
CA ALA A 343 -7.81 5.98 29.58
C ALA A 343 -7.34 5.55 28.18
N LEU A 344 -6.02 5.50 27.95
CA LEU A 344 -5.44 4.99 26.70
C LEU A 344 -5.84 3.54 26.44
N VAL A 345 -5.63 2.65 27.43
CA VAL A 345 -5.95 1.23 27.30
C VAL A 345 -7.44 1.02 27.11
N ALA A 346 -8.29 1.69 27.89
CA ALA A 346 -9.74 1.61 27.77
C ALA A 346 -10.21 2.08 26.39
N GLY A 347 -9.68 3.21 25.89
CA GLY A 347 -9.94 3.69 24.54
C GLY A 347 -9.57 2.67 23.48
N CYS A 348 -8.36 2.11 23.54
CA CYS A 348 -7.89 1.08 22.62
C CYS A 348 -8.79 -0.18 22.64
N VAL A 349 -9.16 -0.67 23.83
CA VAL A 349 -10.04 -1.84 23.98
C VAL A 349 -11.41 -1.56 23.38
N LEU A 350 -12.02 -0.42 23.68
CA LEU A 350 -13.33 -0.04 23.11
C LEU A 350 -13.25 0.08 21.59
N GLY A 351 -12.17 0.65 21.05
CA GLY A 351 -11.95 0.75 19.61
C GLY A 351 -11.80 -0.62 18.95
N ALA A 352 -11.08 -1.55 19.60
CA ALA A 352 -10.91 -2.91 19.15
C ALA A 352 -12.23 -3.71 19.16
N VAL A 353 -13.04 -3.55 20.20
CA VAL A 353 -14.39 -4.15 20.29
C VAL A 353 -15.28 -3.62 19.17
N ALA A 354 -15.29 -2.31 18.94
CA ALA A 354 -16.07 -1.70 17.86
C ALA A 354 -15.61 -2.17 16.46
N ALA A 355 -14.30 -2.26 16.23
CA ALA A 355 -13.75 -2.80 14.98
C ALA A 355 -14.13 -4.28 14.77
N THR A 356 -14.06 -5.08 15.83
CA THR A 356 -14.43 -6.50 15.79
C THR A 356 -15.93 -6.67 15.52
N ALA A 357 -16.78 -5.86 16.14
CA ALA A 357 -18.22 -5.86 15.89
C ALA A 357 -18.56 -5.48 14.44
N LEU A 358 -17.88 -4.48 13.88
CA LEU A 358 -18.00 -4.10 12.47
C LEU A 358 -17.58 -5.26 11.55
N LEU A 359 -16.41 -5.85 11.81
CA LEU A 359 -15.91 -6.99 11.04
C LEU A 359 -16.89 -8.18 11.10
N GLY A 360 -17.43 -8.50 12.28
CA GLY A 360 -18.41 -9.57 12.46
C GLY A 360 -19.71 -9.35 11.71
N THR A 361 -20.17 -8.10 11.67
CA THR A 361 -21.35 -7.71 10.90
C THR A 361 -21.11 -7.94 9.40
N LEU A 362 -19.95 -7.51 8.89
CA LEU A 362 -19.59 -7.67 7.47
C LEU A 362 -19.26 -9.13 7.11
N LEU A 363 -18.83 -9.93 8.07
CA LEU A 363 -18.67 -11.38 7.91
C LEU A 363 -19.99 -12.15 8.03
N GLN A 364 -21.12 -11.49 8.34
CA GLN A 364 -22.39 -12.16 8.65
C GLN A 364 -22.22 -13.23 9.75
N GLY A 365 -21.39 -12.94 10.74
CA GLY A 365 -21.04 -13.85 11.84
C GLY A 365 -20.05 -14.97 11.50
N GLN A 366 -19.57 -15.08 10.25
CA GLN A 366 -18.64 -16.15 9.81
C GLN A 366 -17.17 -15.92 10.23
N PHE A 367 -16.93 -15.65 11.52
CA PHE A 367 -15.57 -15.46 12.03
C PHE A 367 -14.71 -16.72 11.89
N GLY A 368 -15.28 -17.91 12.14
CA GLY A 368 -14.54 -19.17 12.01
C GLY A 368 -13.98 -19.36 10.60
N ALA A 369 -14.85 -19.27 9.59
CA ALA A 369 -14.43 -19.38 8.19
C ALA A 369 -13.41 -18.32 7.78
N PHE A 370 -13.57 -17.08 8.25
CA PHE A 370 -12.58 -16.02 8.03
C PHE A 370 -11.22 -16.36 8.65
N ILE A 371 -11.18 -16.77 9.91
CA ILE A 371 -9.93 -17.11 10.59
C ILE A 371 -9.26 -18.32 9.91
N ASP A 372 -10.03 -19.37 9.66
CA ASP A 372 -9.55 -20.60 9.02
C ASP A 372 -8.98 -20.33 7.64
N PHE A 373 -9.67 -19.53 6.82
CA PHE A 373 -9.18 -19.21 5.50
C PHE A 373 -7.99 -18.25 5.55
N VAL A 374 -8.15 -17.08 6.17
CA VAL A 374 -7.19 -15.97 6.07
C VAL A 374 -5.90 -16.23 6.84
N PHE A 375 -5.98 -16.83 8.03
CA PHE A 375 -4.81 -16.99 8.90
C PHE A 375 -4.22 -18.41 8.87
N LEU A 376 -5.02 -19.43 8.55
CA LEU A 376 -4.54 -20.82 8.57
C LEU A 376 -4.33 -21.39 7.17
N THR A 377 -5.22 -21.11 6.22
CA THR A 377 -5.21 -21.78 4.91
C THR A 377 -4.44 -20.99 3.86
N MET A 378 -4.84 -19.74 3.60
CA MET A 378 -4.25 -18.87 2.58
C MET A 378 -2.72 -18.72 2.72
N PRO A 379 -2.13 -18.50 3.92
CA PRO A 379 -0.68 -18.34 4.06
C PRO A 379 0.13 -19.58 3.64
N ARG A 380 -0.50 -20.77 3.61
CA ARG A 380 0.19 -22.04 3.27
C ARG A 380 0.43 -22.21 1.78
N TYR A 381 -0.32 -21.52 0.93
CA TYR A 381 -0.24 -21.72 -0.52
C TYR A 381 -0.17 -20.44 -1.35
N LYS A 382 -0.59 -19.28 -0.82
CA LYS A 382 -0.72 -18.06 -1.61
C LYS A 382 0.57 -17.71 -2.36
N GLU A 383 1.69 -17.57 -1.64
CA GLU A 383 2.97 -17.21 -2.27
C GLU A 383 3.54 -18.34 -3.15
N LEU A 384 3.19 -19.60 -2.90
CA LEU A 384 3.53 -20.72 -3.80
C LEU A 384 2.74 -20.65 -5.12
N SER A 385 1.52 -20.12 -5.07
CA SER A 385 0.63 -20.00 -6.22
C SER A 385 1.12 -18.92 -7.18
N ASP A 386 1.41 -17.72 -6.67
CA ASP A 386 1.59 -16.54 -7.52
C ASP A 386 2.78 -15.65 -7.12
N GLY A 387 3.71 -16.17 -6.31
CA GLY A 387 4.93 -15.47 -5.97
C GLY A 387 5.99 -15.53 -7.07
N HIS A 388 6.94 -14.61 -7.00
CA HIS A 388 8.12 -14.56 -7.88
C HIS A 388 9.40 -14.35 -7.08
N ILE A 389 10.52 -14.85 -7.59
CA ILE A 389 11.84 -14.62 -6.98
C ILE A 389 12.19 -13.14 -7.12
N TYR A 390 12.63 -12.51 -6.03
CA TYR A 390 12.99 -11.09 -6.05
C TYR A 390 14.31 -10.87 -6.83
N PRO A 391 14.28 -10.19 -8.00
CA PRO A 391 15.40 -10.15 -8.93
C PRO A 391 16.40 -9.05 -8.54
N ILE A 392 17.15 -9.24 -7.45
CA ILE A 392 18.08 -8.22 -6.92
C ILE A 392 19.13 -7.75 -7.94
N ALA A 393 19.54 -8.62 -8.87
CA ALA A 393 20.51 -8.26 -9.91
C ALA A 393 19.94 -7.23 -10.91
N PHE A 394 18.62 -7.10 -11.00
CA PHE A 394 17.99 -6.10 -11.85
C PHE A 394 18.01 -4.72 -11.17
N SER A 395 18.66 -3.76 -11.82
CA SER A 395 18.99 -2.44 -11.26
C SER A 395 17.84 -1.71 -10.53
N PRO A 396 16.60 -1.68 -11.03
CA PRO A 396 15.48 -1.05 -10.29
C PRO A 396 15.22 -1.68 -8.92
N TYR A 397 15.28 -3.01 -8.80
CA TYR A 397 15.06 -3.72 -7.54
C TYR A 397 16.20 -3.45 -6.56
N LEU A 398 17.45 -3.54 -7.02
CA LEU A 398 18.62 -3.18 -6.22
C LEU A 398 18.53 -1.76 -5.67
N ARG A 399 18.16 -0.77 -6.51
CA ARG A 399 18.02 0.62 -6.07
C ARG A 399 16.96 0.79 -4.99
N VAL A 400 15.81 0.12 -5.13
CA VAL A 400 14.78 0.10 -4.08
C VAL A 400 15.35 -0.47 -2.79
N THR A 401 16.03 -1.62 -2.84
CA THR A 401 16.63 -2.22 -1.64
C THR A 401 17.69 -1.33 -0.99
N ILE A 402 18.52 -0.63 -1.79
CA ILE A 402 19.50 0.34 -1.29
C ILE A 402 18.82 1.54 -0.60
N VAL A 403 17.69 2.03 -1.12
CA VAL A 403 16.93 3.12 -0.46
C VAL A 403 16.46 2.70 0.93
N TYR A 404 15.91 1.48 1.05
CA TYR A 404 15.55 0.92 2.36
C TYR A 404 16.76 0.80 3.28
N ALA A 405 17.88 0.27 2.78
CA ALA A 405 19.12 0.12 3.54
C ALA A 405 19.67 1.48 4.02
N ALA A 406 19.63 2.51 3.17
CA ALA A 406 20.07 3.86 3.50
C ALA A 406 19.20 4.51 4.60
N ILE A 407 17.89 4.34 4.53
CA ILE A 407 16.94 4.86 5.53
C ILE A 407 17.11 4.14 6.86
N VAL A 408 17.26 2.82 6.85
CA VAL A 408 17.49 2.03 8.06
C VAL A 408 18.84 2.38 8.70
N LEU A 409 19.89 2.58 7.89
CA LEU A 409 21.18 3.09 8.35
C LEU A 409 21.05 4.48 8.97
N TRP A 410 20.32 5.38 8.32
CA TRP A 410 20.08 6.73 8.83
C TRP A 410 19.39 6.68 10.19
N MET A 411 18.30 5.91 10.31
CA MET A 411 17.57 5.73 11.59
C MET A 411 18.46 5.13 12.68
N CYS A 412 19.25 4.10 12.34
CA CYS A 412 20.20 3.49 13.27
C CYS A 412 21.25 4.51 13.75
N SER A 413 21.80 5.33 12.84
CA SER A 413 22.79 6.34 13.20
C SER A 413 22.23 7.40 14.17
N ARG A 414 20.96 7.79 13.99
CA ARG A 414 20.26 8.73 14.89
C ARG A 414 20.02 8.13 16.26
N PHE A 415 19.61 6.87 16.31
CA PHE A 415 19.45 6.15 17.58
C PHE A 415 20.79 6.04 18.34
N ILE A 416 21.87 5.63 17.67
CA ILE A 416 23.21 5.56 18.27
C ILE A 416 23.63 6.94 18.80
N GLY A 417 23.36 8.00 18.03
CA GLY A 417 23.63 9.37 18.45
C GLY A 417 22.91 9.75 19.74
N GLU A 418 21.62 9.44 19.86
CA GLU A 418 20.85 9.71 21.08
C GLU A 418 21.33 8.87 22.28
N VAL A 419 21.73 7.62 22.06
CA VAL A 419 22.35 6.79 23.12
C VAL A 419 23.69 7.37 23.57
N TYR A 420 24.53 7.81 22.63
CA TYR A 420 25.84 8.40 22.91
C TYR A 420 25.72 9.71 23.72
N ASN A 421 24.75 10.56 23.39
CA ASN A 421 24.56 11.85 24.06
C ASN A 421 23.67 11.78 25.32
N GLY A 422 22.81 10.77 25.44
CA GLY A 422 21.75 10.68 26.44
C GLY A 422 22.12 9.99 27.76
N GLY A 423 23.38 9.59 27.96
CA GLY A 423 23.84 8.94 29.20
C GLY A 423 23.39 7.49 29.38
N GLY A 424 22.90 6.82 28.33
CA GLY A 424 22.54 5.40 28.37
C GLY A 424 21.47 5.00 27.34
N ILE A 425 21.29 3.68 27.16
CA ILE A 425 20.38 3.12 26.14
C ILE A 425 18.93 3.55 26.35
N MET A 426 18.42 3.48 27.58
CA MET A 426 17.01 3.80 27.86
C MET A 426 16.69 5.29 27.71
N ALA A 427 17.59 6.16 28.16
CA ALA A 427 17.44 7.60 27.98
C ALA A 427 17.54 7.98 26.48
N GLY A 428 18.50 7.39 25.76
CA GLY A 428 18.65 7.55 24.32
C GLY A 428 17.42 7.05 23.54
N LEU A 429 16.88 5.88 23.88
CA LEU A 429 15.65 5.35 23.27
C LEU A 429 14.47 6.29 23.48
N ARG A 430 14.26 6.75 24.71
CA ARG A 430 13.18 7.70 25.01
C ARG A 430 13.33 9.00 24.22
N ALA A 431 14.54 9.54 24.14
CA ALA A 431 14.82 10.77 23.38
C ALA A 431 14.62 10.56 21.88
N PHE A 432 15.17 9.48 21.33
CA PHE A 432 15.06 9.09 19.93
C PHE A 432 13.60 8.96 19.51
N VAL A 433 12.81 8.17 20.22
CA VAL A 433 11.40 7.97 19.88
C VAL A 433 10.61 9.27 19.99
N LYS A 434 10.86 10.11 21.02
CA LYS A 434 10.19 11.41 21.14
C LYS A 434 10.46 12.33 19.95
N GLN A 435 11.66 12.26 19.39
CA GLN A 435 12.09 13.11 18.28
C GLN A 435 11.70 12.56 16.91
N TYR A 436 11.72 11.22 16.75
CA TYR A 436 11.61 10.53 15.47
C TYR A 436 10.39 9.59 15.38
N PHE A 437 9.34 9.82 16.18
CA PHE A 437 8.17 8.94 16.24
C PHE A 437 7.53 8.71 14.86
N ILE A 438 7.26 9.79 14.11
CA ILE A 438 6.62 9.70 12.79
C ILE A 438 7.54 8.95 11.81
N GLU A 439 8.84 9.24 11.83
CA GLU A 439 9.82 8.57 11.01
C GLU A 439 9.92 7.06 11.34
N CYS A 440 9.89 6.69 12.63
CA CYS A 440 9.86 5.29 13.07
C CYS A 440 8.57 4.60 12.62
N HIS A 441 7.42 5.27 12.78
CA HIS A 441 6.12 4.71 12.43
C HIS A 441 6.00 4.47 10.92
N LEU A 442 6.42 5.44 10.10
CA LEU A 442 6.53 5.29 8.65
C LEU A 442 7.50 4.18 8.26
N LEU A 443 8.63 4.02 8.96
CA LEU A 443 9.57 2.93 8.69
C LEU A 443 8.94 1.57 8.96
N VAL A 444 8.27 1.39 10.10
CA VAL A 444 7.56 0.15 10.44
C VAL A 444 6.55 -0.20 9.34
N ILE A 445 5.72 0.76 8.92
CA ILE A 445 4.76 0.56 7.84
C ILE A 445 5.47 0.23 6.51
N SER A 446 6.56 0.94 6.19
CA SER A 446 7.33 0.72 4.95
C SER A 446 7.90 -0.70 4.87
N LEU A 447 8.40 -1.22 5.99
CA LEU A 447 8.94 -2.58 6.09
C LEU A 447 7.84 -3.64 6.00
N LEU A 448 6.61 -3.34 6.45
CA LEU A 448 5.46 -4.22 6.27
C LEU A 448 4.97 -4.21 4.83
N TYR A 449 4.92 -3.03 4.19
CA TYR A 449 4.47 -2.89 2.79
C TYR A 449 5.39 -3.61 1.80
N VAL A 450 6.70 -3.64 2.05
CA VAL A 450 7.64 -4.33 1.16
C VAL A 450 7.37 -5.84 1.07
N ARG A 451 6.60 -6.41 2.01
CA ARG A 451 6.13 -7.80 1.93
C ARG A 451 5.44 -8.07 0.60
N ASN A 452 4.65 -7.12 0.08
CA ASN A 452 3.95 -7.28 -1.20
C ASN A 452 4.95 -7.43 -2.36
N ALA A 453 5.95 -6.55 -2.40
CA ALA A 453 7.05 -6.61 -3.37
C ALA A 453 7.91 -7.88 -3.23
N THR A 454 8.12 -8.39 -2.02
CA THR A 454 8.89 -9.63 -1.81
C THR A 454 8.06 -10.91 -1.99
N GLY A 455 6.74 -10.83 -1.83
CA GLY A 455 5.82 -11.96 -1.99
C GLY A 455 5.50 -12.22 -3.45
N ARG A 456 5.33 -11.15 -4.25
CA ARG A 456 5.19 -11.20 -5.70
C ARG A 456 6.07 -10.11 -6.31
N ALA A 457 7.26 -10.49 -6.76
CA ALA A 457 8.30 -9.57 -7.19
C ALA A 457 8.14 -9.12 -8.66
N ASP A 458 6.95 -8.67 -9.02
CA ASP A 458 6.73 -7.90 -10.24
C ASP A 458 6.73 -6.39 -9.94
N TRP A 459 6.83 -5.60 -11.00
CA TRP A 459 7.03 -4.17 -10.84
C TRP A 459 5.78 -3.45 -10.33
N GLU A 460 4.58 -3.94 -10.60
CA GLU A 460 3.35 -3.36 -10.09
C GLU A 460 3.29 -3.49 -8.57
N HIS A 461 3.61 -4.67 -8.05
CA HIS A 461 3.70 -4.97 -6.63
C HIS A 461 4.79 -4.16 -5.92
N VAL A 462 5.92 -3.92 -6.59
CA VAL A 462 6.94 -2.98 -6.10
C VAL A 462 6.36 -1.57 -6.04
N ALA A 463 5.79 -1.06 -7.14
CA ALA A 463 5.34 0.32 -7.28
C ALA A 463 4.35 0.77 -6.19
N TYR A 464 3.32 -0.02 -5.87
CA TYR A 464 2.38 0.35 -4.80
C TYR A 464 2.94 0.09 -3.38
N SER A 465 4.03 -0.68 -3.25
CA SER A 465 4.72 -0.86 -1.96
C SER A 465 5.61 0.34 -1.59
N LEU A 466 5.95 1.19 -2.56
CA LEU A 466 6.92 2.28 -2.38
C LEU A 466 6.35 3.56 -1.73
N LEU A 467 5.03 3.68 -1.57
CA LEU A 467 4.45 4.93 -1.08
C LEU A 467 4.93 5.31 0.35
N PRO A 468 4.85 4.43 1.37
CA PRO A 468 5.27 4.80 2.73
C PRO A 468 6.76 5.15 2.83
N ILE A 469 7.62 4.40 2.11
CA ILE A 469 9.07 4.65 2.12
C ILE A 469 9.42 5.95 1.39
N SER A 470 8.67 6.31 0.34
CA SER A 470 8.82 7.58 -0.37
C SER A 470 8.43 8.76 0.51
N ILE A 471 7.33 8.64 1.27
CA ILE A 471 6.95 9.64 2.28
C ILE A 471 8.06 9.79 3.31
N LEU A 472 8.58 8.68 3.85
CA LEU A 472 9.67 8.70 4.82
C LEU A 472 10.95 9.34 4.26
N ALA A 473 11.35 9.00 3.04
CA ALA A 473 12.50 9.59 2.37
C ALA A 473 12.34 11.12 2.24
N LEU A 474 11.17 11.59 1.80
CA LEU A 474 10.88 13.01 1.69
C LEU A 474 10.87 13.71 3.05
N VAL A 475 10.33 13.09 4.10
CA VAL A 475 10.40 13.62 5.47
C VAL A 475 11.85 13.74 5.92
N ILE A 476 12.69 12.73 5.67
CA ILE A 476 14.12 12.77 6.01
C ILE A 476 14.84 13.90 5.27
N LEU A 477 14.69 13.96 3.95
CA LEU A 477 15.30 14.99 3.10
C LEU A 477 14.80 16.39 3.44
N GLY A 478 13.49 16.56 3.63
CA GLY A 478 12.89 17.86 3.90
C GLY A 478 13.18 18.35 5.32
N LYS A 479 12.87 17.55 6.34
CA LYS A 479 12.95 17.96 7.75
C LYS A 479 14.38 18.05 8.25
N HIS A 480 15.25 17.12 7.85
CA HIS A 480 16.59 16.97 8.44
C HIS A 480 17.72 17.48 7.54
N ILE A 481 17.46 17.72 6.25
CA ILE A 481 18.48 18.26 5.31
C ILE A 481 18.06 19.63 4.76
N ALA A 482 16.85 19.77 4.20
CA ALA A 482 16.42 21.01 3.57
C ALA A 482 16.04 22.10 4.58
N ARG A 483 15.35 21.76 5.69
CA ARG A 483 14.88 22.73 6.69
C ARG A 483 16.01 23.62 7.25
N PRO A 484 17.19 23.08 7.65
CA PRO A 484 18.32 23.92 8.07
C PRO A 484 18.80 24.90 6.99
N ILE A 485 18.81 24.48 5.72
CA ILE A 485 19.22 25.32 4.58
C ILE A 485 18.20 26.44 4.35
N LEU A 486 16.91 26.11 4.43
CA LEU A 486 15.80 27.05 4.22
C LEU A 486 15.56 27.99 5.42
N ALA A 487 16.13 27.70 6.58
CA ALA A 487 15.97 28.53 7.77
C ALA A 487 16.51 29.96 7.59
N ALA A 488 17.45 30.16 6.66
CA ALA A 488 18.07 31.46 6.36
C ALA A 488 17.13 32.47 5.64
N ASN A 489 15.99 32.03 5.08
CA ASN A 489 15.13 32.88 4.24
C ASN A 489 13.64 32.80 4.63
N ARG A 490 13.29 33.34 5.82
CA ARG A 490 11.91 33.36 6.37
C ARG A 490 11.11 34.61 6.00
N SER A 491 11.17 35.05 4.74
CA SER A 491 10.40 36.23 4.32
C SER A 491 8.93 35.85 4.05
N ARG A 492 8.00 36.75 4.43
CA ARG A 492 6.58 36.62 4.08
C ARG A 492 6.39 36.53 2.55
N GLY A 493 7.29 37.14 1.78
CA GLY A 493 7.28 37.09 0.31
C GLY A 493 7.36 35.67 -0.24
N VAL A 494 8.20 34.80 0.34
CA VAL A 494 8.28 33.37 -0.08
C VAL A 494 6.96 32.64 0.19
N ALA A 495 6.29 32.94 1.30
CA ALA A 495 4.99 32.35 1.63
C ALA A 495 3.90 32.76 0.62
N TYR A 496 3.81 34.06 0.31
CA TYR A 496 2.87 34.58 -0.68
C TYR A 496 3.19 34.08 -2.09
N ALA A 497 4.46 34.01 -2.47
CA ALA A 497 4.88 33.46 -3.77
C ALA A 497 4.51 31.97 -3.88
N ALA A 498 4.75 31.17 -2.84
CA ALA A 498 4.36 29.77 -2.81
C ALA A 498 2.83 29.60 -2.90
N LEU A 499 2.07 30.43 -2.17
CA LEU A 499 0.60 30.42 -2.23
C LEU A 499 0.10 30.82 -3.62
N ALA A 500 0.66 31.86 -4.22
CA ALA A 500 0.30 32.31 -5.57
C ALA A 500 0.64 31.25 -6.63
N ALA A 501 1.81 30.63 -6.54
CA ALA A 501 2.21 29.53 -7.42
C ALA A 501 1.27 28.32 -7.28
N LEU A 502 0.90 27.96 -6.05
CA LEU A 502 -0.03 26.86 -5.79
C LEU A 502 -1.44 27.19 -6.29
N ALA A 503 -1.92 28.42 -6.07
CA ALA A 503 -3.20 28.89 -6.59
C ALA A 503 -3.23 28.89 -8.12
N LEU A 504 -2.15 29.35 -8.78
CA LEU A 504 -2.01 29.29 -10.22
C LEU A 504 -2.01 27.84 -10.73
N ALA A 505 -1.27 26.95 -10.08
CA ALA A 505 -1.30 25.53 -10.40
C ALA A 505 -2.70 24.93 -10.27
N CYS A 506 -3.44 25.26 -9.21
CA CYS A 506 -4.85 24.86 -9.07
C CYS A 506 -5.70 25.35 -10.23
N LEU A 507 -5.55 26.61 -10.66
CA LEU A 507 -6.30 27.16 -11.79
C LEU A 507 -5.97 26.44 -13.10
N CYS A 508 -4.68 26.16 -13.36
CA CYS A 508 -4.26 25.40 -14.54
C CYS A 508 -4.82 23.97 -14.53
N ILE A 509 -4.75 23.27 -13.39
CA ILE A 509 -5.28 21.90 -13.24
C ILE A 509 -6.81 21.90 -13.38
N ALA A 510 -7.50 22.90 -12.82
CA ALA A 510 -8.95 23.00 -12.94
C ALA A 510 -9.40 23.29 -14.37
N ASP A 511 -8.70 24.16 -15.11
CA ASP A 511 -9.00 24.42 -16.51
C ASP A 511 -8.72 23.19 -17.39
N ASP A 512 -7.62 22.47 -17.14
CA ASP A 512 -7.33 21.20 -17.82
C ASP A 512 -8.38 20.12 -17.50
N ALA A 513 -8.72 19.91 -16.22
CA ALA A 513 -9.75 18.97 -15.81
C ALA A 513 -11.09 19.21 -16.54
N ARG A 514 -11.42 20.49 -16.77
CA ARG A 514 -12.61 20.92 -17.51
C ARG A 514 -12.49 20.67 -19.02
N ARG A 515 -11.35 20.94 -19.64
CA ARG A 515 -11.15 20.77 -21.09
C ARG A 515 -11.01 19.30 -21.49
N SER A 516 -10.34 18.50 -20.67
CA SER A 516 -9.89 17.15 -20.99
C SER A 516 -10.92 16.05 -20.63
N ARG A 517 -12.14 16.44 -20.22
CA ARG A 517 -13.24 15.54 -19.80
C ARG A 517 -12.81 14.49 -18.76
N HIS A 518 -11.77 14.78 -17.96
CA HIS A 518 -11.25 13.87 -16.94
C HIS A 518 -12.30 13.49 -15.90
N LEU A 519 -13.24 14.39 -15.61
CA LEU A 519 -14.36 14.11 -14.71
C LEU A 519 -15.29 13.03 -15.27
N GLU A 520 -15.64 13.10 -16.56
CA GLU A 520 -16.48 12.08 -17.21
C GLU A 520 -15.75 10.72 -17.24
N ALA A 521 -14.45 10.74 -17.53
CA ALA A 521 -13.62 9.54 -17.56
C ALA A 521 -13.40 8.91 -16.18
N ASN A 522 -13.24 9.72 -15.13
CA ASN A 522 -13.00 9.22 -13.77
C ASN A 522 -14.30 8.82 -13.06
N PHE A 523 -15.45 9.41 -13.40
CA PHE A 523 -16.72 9.17 -12.71
C PHE A 523 -17.83 8.71 -13.67
N PRO A 524 -17.72 7.51 -14.26
CA PRO A 524 -18.61 7.08 -15.34
C PRO A 524 -19.93 6.44 -14.85
N TYR A 525 -20.54 6.91 -13.75
CA TYR A 525 -21.70 6.27 -13.11
C TYR A 525 -22.97 6.18 -13.97
N ARG A 526 -23.07 6.94 -15.06
CA ARG A 526 -24.20 6.92 -16.00
C ARG A 526 -23.92 6.14 -17.28
N ILE A 527 -22.75 5.55 -17.40
CA ILE A 527 -22.37 4.78 -18.59
C ILE A 527 -22.92 3.36 -18.45
N ALA A 528 -23.63 2.90 -19.48
CA ALA A 528 -24.18 1.56 -19.52
C ALA A 528 -23.07 0.49 -19.66
N ASP A 529 -23.24 -0.66 -19.02
CA ASP A 529 -22.26 -1.76 -19.03
C ASP A 529 -21.87 -2.20 -20.45
N ALA A 530 -22.81 -2.14 -21.40
CA ALA A 530 -22.58 -2.46 -22.80
C ALA A 530 -21.54 -1.58 -23.51
N GLN A 531 -21.17 -0.44 -22.93
CA GLN A 531 -20.11 0.43 -23.45
C GLN A 531 -18.72 0.06 -22.90
N PHE A 532 -18.65 -0.67 -21.78
CA PHE A 532 -17.38 -1.16 -21.22
C PHE A 532 -17.02 -2.56 -21.73
N VAL A 533 -18.05 -3.37 -21.98
CA VAL A 533 -17.94 -4.79 -22.34
C VAL A 533 -17.89 -4.94 -23.87
N ASP A 534 -16.92 -5.71 -24.36
CA ASP A 534 -16.75 -5.97 -25.80
C ASP A 534 -17.89 -6.78 -26.44
N SER A 535 -17.91 -6.89 -27.78
CA SER A 535 -18.91 -7.67 -28.51
C SER A 535 -18.89 -9.14 -28.14
N ALA A 536 -17.71 -9.77 -28.17
CA ALA A 536 -17.49 -11.18 -27.84
C ALA A 536 -18.12 -11.58 -26.50
N THR A 537 -17.87 -10.78 -25.45
CA THR A 537 -18.38 -11.00 -24.11
C THR A 537 -19.90 -10.83 -24.07
N ARG A 538 -20.44 -9.79 -24.74
CA ARG A 538 -21.90 -9.58 -24.82
C ARG A 538 -22.62 -10.71 -25.53
N GLU A 539 -22.07 -11.19 -26.64
CA GLU A 539 -22.62 -12.32 -27.41
C GLU A 539 -22.57 -13.62 -26.60
N THR A 540 -21.46 -13.87 -25.91
CA THR A 540 -21.31 -15.00 -24.98
C THR A 540 -22.36 -14.96 -23.86
N VAL A 541 -22.54 -13.80 -23.23
CA VAL A 541 -23.55 -13.61 -22.17
C VAL A 541 -24.96 -13.81 -22.71
N ALA A 542 -25.27 -13.27 -23.90
CA ALA A 542 -26.58 -13.46 -24.53
C ALA A 542 -26.84 -14.93 -24.84
N TYR A 543 -25.86 -15.63 -25.43
CA TYR A 543 -25.92 -17.06 -25.70
C TYR A 543 -26.18 -17.87 -24.43
N LEU A 544 -25.39 -17.65 -23.36
CA LEU A 544 -25.57 -18.37 -22.10
C LEU A 544 -26.94 -18.12 -21.48
N LYS A 545 -27.40 -16.86 -21.43
CA LYS A 545 -28.73 -16.51 -20.90
C LYS A 545 -29.87 -17.18 -21.67
N SER A 546 -29.75 -17.32 -22.99
CA SER A 546 -30.77 -17.97 -23.82
C SER A 546 -30.76 -19.51 -23.71
N ASN A 547 -29.68 -20.12 -23.23
CA ASN A 547 -29.49 -21.57 -23.22
C ASN A 547 -29.46 -22.20 -21.82
N LEU A 548 -29.54 -21.37 -20.77
CA LEU A 548 -29.68 -21.81 -19.39
C LEU A 548 -31.16 -21.92 -19.00
N GLY A 549 -31.54 -23.09 -18.50
CA GLY A 549 -32.83 -23.36 -17.89
C GLY A 549 -32.86 -22.99 -16.39
N PRO A 550 -34.03 -23.09 -15.76
CA PRO A 550 -34.18 -22.83 -14.33
C PRO A 550 -33.28 -23.75 -13.49
N GLY A 551 -32.47 -23.16 -12.60
CA GLY A 551 -31.58 -23.90 -11.71
C GLY A 551 -30.31 -24.46 -12.38
N GLU A 552 -30.10 -24.24 -13.68
CA GLU A 552 -28.84 -24.52 -14.35
C GLU A 552 -27.85 -23.37 -14.10
N SER A 553 -26.57 -23.71 -13.95
CA SER A 553 -25.52 -22.75 -13.67
C SER A 553 -24.34 -22.84 -14.64
N VAL A 554 -23.51 -21.81 -14.64
CA VAL A 554 -22.26 -21.72 -15.42
C VAL A 554 -21.08 -21.66 -14.46
N PHE A 555 -20.01 -22.39 -14.78
CA PHE A 555 -18.73 -22.23 -14.11
C PHE A 555 -17.68 -21.74 -15.11
N THR A 556 -16.78 -20.86 -14.66
CA THR A 556 -15.69 -20.37 -15.51
C THR A 556 -14.35 -20.97 -15.10
N LEU A 557 -13.61 -21.48 -16.07
CA LEU A 557 -12.23 -21.92 -15.92
C LEU A 557 -11.23 -20.81 -16.22
N THR A 558 -11.67 -19.61 -16.61
CA THR A 558 -10.79 -18.52 -17.05
C THR A 558 -10.30 -17.62 -15.91
N SER A 559 -10.71 -17.90 -14.66
CA SER A 559 -10.53 -17.04 -13.48
C SER A 559 -11.23 -15.68 -13.54
N GLU A 560 -12.03 -15.40 -14.57
CA GLU A 560 -12.75 -14.13 -14.73
C GLU A 560 -14.09 -14.17 -13.97
N ALA A 561 -14.10 -13.75 -12.71
CA ALA A 561 -15.33 -13.73 -11.91
C ALA A 561 -16.39 -12.74 -12.44
N SER A 562 -16.06 -11.88 -13.41
CA SER A 562 -17.02 -10.98 -14.05
C SER A 562 -18.19 -11.69 -14.73
N TRP A 563 -18.02 -12.94 -15.17
CA TRP A 563 -19.10 -13.71 -15.79
C TRP A 563 -20.32 -13.83 -14.88
N TYR A 564 -20.10 -14.01 -13.58
CA TYR A 564 -21.16 -14.07 -12.56
C TYR A 564 -21.95 -12.77 -12.45
N TYR A 565 -21.26 -11.63 -12.56
CA TYR A 565 -21.90 -10.33 -12.60
C TYR A 565 -22.77 -10.13 -13.85
N LEU A 566 -22.22 -10.44 -15.02
CA LEU A 566 -22.89 -10.23 -16.31
C LEU A 566 -24.09 -11.18 -16.51
N LEU A 567 -23.98 -12.40 -16.00
CA LEU A 567 -25.07 -13.39 -15.99
C LEU A 567 -26.08 -13.13 -14.87
N ASN A 568 -25.73 -12.33 -13.86
CA ASN A 568 -26.47 -12.16 -12.62
C ASN A 568 -26.78 -13.51 -11.94
N GLN A 569 -25.75 -14.35 -11.83
CA GLN A 569 -25.81 -15.63 -11.12
C GLN A 569 -24.67 -15.71 -10.12
N PRO A 570 -24.90 -16.25 -8.90
CA PRO A 570 -23.80 -16.51 -7.97
C PRO A 570 -22.87 -17.58 -8.54
N ALA A 571 -21.60 -17.58 -8.10
CA ALA A 571 -20.70 -18.66 -8.47
C ALA A 571 -21.25 -20.02 -7.97
N PRO A 572 -21.22 -21.09 -8.79
CA PRO A 572 -21.69 -22.41 -8.38
C PRO A 572 -20.69 -23.13 -7.47
N THR A 573 -19.54 -22.51 -7.17
CA THR A 573 -18.56 -23.01 -6.20
C THR A 573 -18.21 -21.85 -5.28
N ARG A 574 -17.57 -22.13 -4.15
CA ARG A 574 -17.06 -21.04 -3.30
C ARG A 574 -15.85 -20.31 -3.88
N PHE A 575 -15.38 -20.66 -5.08
CA PHE A 575 -14.23 -20.04 -5.75
C PHE A 575 -14.67 -19.34 -7.05
N PRO A 576 -15.22 -18.10 -6.98
CA PRO A 576 -15.55 -17.34 -8.18
C PRO A 576 -14.33 -17.10 -9.09
N VAL A 577 -13.13 -17.05 -8.49
CA VAL A 577 -11.86 -16.88 -9.18
C VAL A 577 -11.07 -18.16 -9.04
N LEU A 578 -10.92 -18.92 -10.14
CA LEU A 578 -10.22 -20.21 -10.15
C LEU A 578 -8.74 -20.09 -9.71
N TRP A 579 -8.09 -18.95 -9.95
CA TRP A 579 -6.76 -18.63 -9.43
C TRP A 579 -6.63 -18.88 -7.91
N PHE A 580 -7.71 -18.74 -7.14
CA PHE A 580 -7.65 -18.92 -5.69
C PHE A 580 -7.71 -20.39 -5.24
N ALA A 581 -7.98 -21.31 -6.17
CA ALA A 581 -8.20 -22.74 -5.94
C ALA A 581 -7.06 -23.64 -6.46
N THR A 582 -5.81 -23.18 -6.41
CA THR A 582 -4.65 -23.96 -6.91
C THR A 582 -4.32 -25.24 -6.14
N PRO A 583 -4.46 -25.32 -4.79
CA PRO A 583 -4.25 -26.57 -4.07
C PRO A 583 -5.13 -27.73 -4.55
N ASP A 584 -4.59 -28.96 -4.52
CA ASP A 584 -5.33 -30.19 -4.88
C ASP A 584 -6.66 -30.33 -4.13
N ILE A 585 -6.66 -29.96 -2.84
CA ILE A 585 -7.84 -30.02 -1.98
C ILE A 585 -8.98 -29.14 -2.50
N PHE A 586 -8.67 -27.97 -3.08
CA PHE A 586 -9.66 -27.05 -3.62
C PHE A 586 -10.10 -27.43 -5.02
N GLN A 587 -9.23 -28.04 -5.82
CA GLN A 587 -9.62 -28.63 -7.10
C GLN A 587 -10.67 -29.75 -6.89
N ARG A 588 -10.45 -30.61 -5.87
CA ARG A 588 -11.43 -31.66 -5.51
C ARG A 588 -12.74 -31.09 -4.99
N GLU A 589 -12.67 -30.04 -4.18
CA GLU A 589 -13.86 -29.35 -3.70
C GLU A 589 -14.69 -28.75 -4.85
N ILE A 590 -14.03 -28.07 -5.81
CA ILE A 590 -14.68 -27.57 -7.01
C ILE A 590 -15.38 -28.72 -7.76
N ILE A 591 -14.72 -29.87 -7.94
CA ILE A 591 -15.32 -31.02 -8.63
C ILE A 591 -16.63 -31.46 -7.94
N GLU A 592 -16.64 -31.54 -6.60
CA GLU A 592 -17.86 -31.89 -5.86
C GLU A 592 -18.95 -30.82 -6.02
N ASP A 593 -18.59 -29.54 -5.95
CA ASP A 593 -19.52 -28.43 -6.20
C ASP A 593 -20.10 -28.50 -7.63
N LEU A 594 -19.28 -28.79 -8.65
CA LEU A 594 -19.74 -28.94 -10.03
C LEU A 594 -20.75 -30.07 -10.15
N LYS A 595 -20.55 -31.20 -9.45
CA LYS A 595 -21.50 -32.33 -9.46
C LYS A 595 -22.84 -31.96 -8.84
N VAL A 596 -22.83 -31.24 -7.72
CA VAL A 596 -24.02 -30.91 -6.92
C VAL A 596 -24.81 -29.74 -7.53
N ASN A 597 -24.15 -28.72 -8.05
CA ASN A 597 -24.79 -27.44 -8.43
C ASN A 597 -25.30 -27.37 -9.88
N ASN A 598 -25.58 -28.53 -10.50
CA ASN A 598 -26.13 -28.66 -11.86
C ASN A 598 -25.47 -27.72 -12.89
N VAL A 599 -24.13 -27.73 -12.93
CA VAL A 599 -23.36 -26.88 -13.84
C VAL A 599 -23.44 -27.43 -15.24
N LYS A 600 -24.23 -26.77 -16.10
CA LYS A 600 -24.46 -27.19 -17.48
C LYS A 600 -23.34 -26.77 -18.41
N TYR A 601 -22.90 -25.51 -18.30
CA TYR A 601 -21.87 -24.96 -19.17
C TYR A 601 -20.61 -24.60 -18.40
N LEU A 602 -19.47 -24.83 -19.05
CA LEU A 602 -18.19 -24.30 -18.64
C LEU A 602 -17.71 -23.27 -19.65
N ILE A 603 -17.26 -22.12 -19.16
CA ILE A 603 -16.42 -21.23 -19.96
C ILE A 603 -15.00 -21.78 -19.83
N TYR A 604 -14.57 -22.55 -20.84
CA TYR A 604 -13.36 -23.36 -20.77
C TYR A 604 -12.10 -22.54 -21.02
N ARG A 605 -12.14 -21.67 -22.04
CA ARG A 605 -11.06 -20.73 -22.40
C ARG A 605 -11.64 -19.37 -22.74
N GLY A 606 -10.84 -18.34 -22.51
CA GLY A 606 -11.20 -16.95 -22.76
C GLY A 606 -9.94 -16.10 -22.95
N LYS A 607 -10.04 -14.81 -22.59
CA LYS A 607 -8.99 -13.82 -22.85
C LYS A 607 -7.68 -14.07 -22.09
N TYR A 608 -7.76 -14.74 -20.94
CA TYR A 608 -6.61 -15.03 -20.07
C TYR A 608 -6.37 -16.55 -19.98
N PRO A 609 -5.75 -17.17 -21.00
CA PRO A 609 -5.52 -18.62 -21.02
C PRO A 609 -4.37 -19.07 -20.12
N LEU A 610 -3.53 -18.14 -19.66
CA LEU A 610 -2.33 -18.38 -18.87
C LEU A 610 -2.35 -17.51 -17.60
N ILE A 611 -1.85 -18.07 -16.51
CA ILE A 611 -1.56 -17.31 -15.28
C ILE A 611 -0.10 -17.52 -14.95
N ASP A 612 0.68 -16.44 -14.93
CA ASP A 612 2.14 -16.47 -14.73
C ASP A 612 2.86 -17.41 -15.73
N ASP A 613 2.45 -17.40 -16.99
CA ASP A 613 2.93 -18.28 -18.07
C ASP A 613 2.72 -19.79 -17.79
N ILE A 614 1.80 -20.13 -16.88
CA ILE A 614 1.38 -21.50 -16.57
C ILE A 614 0.01 -21.77 -17.20
N PRO A 615 -0.11 -22.74 -18.12
CA PRO A 615 -1.41 -23.17 -18.65
C PRO A 615 -2.31 -23.76 -17.55
N HIS A 616 -3.62 -23.57 -17.70
CA HIS A 616 -4.59 -24.10 -16.75
C HIS A 616 -4.57 -25.64 -16.67
N GLU A 617 -4.28 -26.31 -17.78
CA GLU A 617 -4.09 -27.76 -17.85
C GLU A 617 -3.00 -28.26 -16.91
N GLU A 618 -1.93 -27.47 -16.75
CA GLU A 618 -0.85 -27.80 -15.82
C GLU A 618 -1.17 -27.32 -14.40
N ARG A 619 -1.78 -26.15 -14.25
CA ARG A 619 -2.04 -25.54 -12.94
C ARG A 619 -3.13 -26.28 -12.14
N TYR A 620 -4.08 -26.90 -12.84
CA TYR A 620 -5.25 -27.56 -12.26
C TYR A 620 -5.46 -28.99 -12.78
N PRO A 621 -4.46 -29.89 -12.65
CA PRO A 621 -4.49 -31.18 -13.35
C PRO A 621 -5.70 -32.03 -12.94
N ILE A 622 -6.05 -32.05 -11.64
CA ILE A 622 -7.17 -32.85 -11.12
C ILE A 622 -8.50 -32.34 -11.67
N LEU A 623 -8.69 -31.01 -11.67
CA LEU A 623 -9.90 -30.39 -12.21
C LEU A 623 -10.01 -30.60 -13.72
N MET A 624 -8.89 -30.49 -14.45
CA MET A 624 -8.88 -30.58 -15.91
C MET A 624 -9.15 -32.00 -16.39
N ASP A 625 -8.66 -33.02 -15.69
CA ASP A 625 -9.01 -34.42 -15.97
C ASP A 625 -10.51 -34.69 -15.78
N PHE A 626 -11.11 -34.16 -14.72
CA PHE A 626 -12.55 -34.24 -14.51
C PHE A 626 -13.33 -33.52 -15.63
N VAL A 627 -12.94 -32.30 -15.99
CA VAL A 627 -13.59 -31.53 -17.05
C VAL A 627 -13.55 -32.27 -18.38
N ARG A 628 -12.41 -32.84 -18.78
CA ARG A 628 -12.28 -33.61 -20.03
C ARG A 628 -13.12 -34.88 -20.06
N THR A 629 -13.39 -35.46 -18.89
CA THR A 629 -14.18 -36.69 -18.77
C THR A 629 -15.68 -36.40 -18.80
N HIS A 630 -16.12 -35.28 -18.24
CA HIS A 630 -17.54 -34.99 -17.98
C HIS A 630 -18.12 -33.85 -18.82
N TYR A 631 -17.30 -33.13 -19.57
CA TYR A 631 -17.72 -32.04 -20.43
C TYR A 631 -17.12 -32.20 -21.82
N ARG A 632 -17.84 -31.71 -22.84
CA ARG A 632 -17.39 -31.74 -24.23
C ARG A 632 -17.44 -30.34 -24.85
N PRO A 633 -16.56 -30.01 -25.81
CA PRO A 633 -16.66 -28.79 -26.59
C PRO A 633 -18.07 -28.64 -27.18
N HIS A 634 -18.66 -27.46 -27.06
CA HIS A 634 -20.02 -27.21 -27.54
C HIS A 634 -20.06 -26.11 -28.60
N THR A 635 -19.50 -24.94 -28.29
CA THR A 635 -19.42 -23.81 -29.22
C THR A 635 -18.25 -22.90 -28.86
N ALA A 636 -17.86 -22.02 -29.78
CA ALA A 636 -16.88 -20.97 -29.54
C ALA A 636 -17.41 -19.65 -30.10
N ILE A 637 -17.34 -18.59 -29.29
CA ILE A 637 -17.82 -17.24 -29.65
C ILE A 637 -16.62 -16.30 -29.54
N GLU A 638 -16.11 -15.86 -30.69
CA GLU A 638 -14.97 -14.93 -30.81
C GLU A 638 -13.78 -15.25 -29.88
N GLY A 639 -13.39 -16.54 -29.80
CA GLY A 639 -12.27 -17.00 -28.97
C GLY A 639 -12.62 -17.40 -27.54
N THR A 640 -13.87 -17.23 -27.11
CA THR A 640 -14.38 -17.80 -25.86
C THR A 640 -14.94 -19.20 -26.12
N GLU A 641 -14.29 -20.22 -25.56
CA GLU A 641 -14.71 -21.62 -25.73
C GLU A 641 -15.72 -22.01 -24.65
N ILE A 642 -16.88 -22.51 -25.07
CA ILE A 642 -17.94 -22.99 -24.17
C ILE A 642 -18.06 -24.50 -24.31
N TRP A 643 -17.99 -25.19 -23.18
CA TRP A 643 -18.17 -26.63 -23.08
C TRP A 643 -19.50 -26.94 -22.38
N VAL A 644 -20.12 -28.06 -22.73
CA VAL A 644 -21.39 -28.52 -22.15
C VAL A 644 -21.19 -29.84 -21.44
N ARG A 645 -21.89 -30.06 -20.32
CA ARG A 645 -21.88 -31.33 -19.60
C ARG A 645 -22.27 -32.48 -20.55
N ALA A 646 -21.47 -33.53 -20.58
CA ALA A 646 -21.80 -34.77 -21.26
C ALA A 646 -22.95 -35.45 -20.49
N GLY A 647 -24.03 -35.76 -21.21
CA GLY A 647 -25.25 -36.35 -20.64
C GLY A 647 -25.09 -37.80 -20.21
#